data_AF-A0A7Z9WK35-F1
#
_entry.id   AF-A0A7Z9WK35-F1
#
_cell.length_a   1.000
_cell.length_b   1.000
_cell.length_c   1.000
_cell.angle_alpha   90.00
_cell.angle_beta   90.00
_cell.angle_gamma   90.00
#
_symmetry.space_group_name_H-M   'P 1'
#
loop_
_entity.id
_entity.type
_entity.pdbx_description
1 polymer ?
#
loop_
_entity_poly.entity_id
_entity_poly.type
_entity_poly.pdbx_seq_one_letter_code
_entity_poly.pdbx_strand_id
1 'polypeptide(L)'
;MAEDSEMRNLFAKATPGELLALMERGKTKEAAELLSRLIAKEREMRLLNILKPYEDKVPRVLRGLKPSTAARILDHLPPHEIKRALFDNYTRLEDELIRELLTGISPIKAARVIERMSIGIDAPREMARILQNCASAALGEILGLVNPLSIIRLMDEMEPEARTYILGSAPVEKCAQVLRRMLSGSNAVRMAQTAQILRQMEAGKREKILAQLEKRHQRALKDLISREYRGPLEEKHPREAKLFIEEAPLEEVVAAVQNAHPEKVIAALKLAGTKRTAEVLSLLAHHDPELTADLLEALNLKTIVRFRKPGEAVWEVCMPRAAEIIGEMDLADSQITKMLRKIQGEDLEAILERLPQEKREFIISGLGEQPEVPLPLTFELLRVGRGRRRTKELGYGIRWIRIEEELDTGEKVKPVLIDLLEMEPEKVRIVARMAVGERAMPAARVAEVFEPYRKAGKRPDKGVFARLGLVQLSKVVEKEGAFAGINGNFYFDYGHYINAIELGIDIARVPGLFFGDPIGWFVSDGRELIPPSFNRAACVVTRGGRVYIEKVFMTDVTLSNGYRVVWDAFNAPKEQGKIILYNSLFGYQTGKSDTHVDLAIARGRIWVIAEEGGVVIPLTGFVLSIPREKADAILAGVKAGDEVKVGNNFPASWGEVAQAMACGPHLVRGGQLDLSFEEEDFGKQDSTVISFFLPRTVETYEAARSFMMLRDDKLIVGTVSGTAMGYGAPKESGGMTFGELAQLALDLGADHAYALDGGGSSSLVARVGGRVRVLNIPTGGADVRKGEERFINTYWLFFIKPQGI
;
A
#
# COMPACT_ATOMS: atom_id res chain seq x y z
N MET A 1 44.76 4.07 -4.72
CA MET A 1 44.33 4.66 -3.44
C MET A 1 44.24 6.19 -3.48
N ALA A 2 45.17 6.91 -4.14
CA ALA A 2 45.08 8.37 -4.29
C ALA A 2 43.94 8.83 -5.23
N GLU A 3 43.78 8.22 -6.41
CA GLU A 3 42.66 8.52 -7.34
C GLU A 3 41.28 8.22 -6.73
N ASP A 4 41.18 7.19 -5.89
CA ASP A 4 39.93 6.82 -5.21
C ASP A 4 39.56 7.82 -4.11
N SER A 5 40.54 8.52 -3.52
CA SER A 5 40.34 9.57 -2.52
C SER A 5 39.95 10.92 -3.13
N GLU A 6 40.55 11.31 -4.26
CA GLU A 6 40.17 12.53 -4.99
C GLU A 6 38.77 12.39 -5.63
N MET A 7 38.45 11.23 -6.19
CA MET A 7 37.12 10.95 -6.74
C MET A 7 36.03 10.85 -5.67
N ARG A 8 36.35 10.34 -4.46
CA ARG A 8 35.43 10.40 -3.30
C ARG A 8 35.07 11.84 -2.92
N ASN A 9 36.02 12.77 -3.02
CA ASN A 9 35.78 14.19 -2.78
C ASN A 9 34.97 14.86 -3.89
N LEU A 10 35.11 14.43 -5.14
CA LEU A 10 34.37 14.96 -6.29
C LEU A 10 32.85 14.79 -6.10
N PHE A 11 32.35 13.57 -5.89
CA PHE A 11 30.90 13.34 -5.79
C PHE A 11 30.25 13.90 -4.53
N ALA A 12 31.02 14.09 -3.46
CA ALA A 12 30.54 14.74 -2.24
C ALA A 12 30.34 16.26 -2.44
N LYS A 13 31.22 16.92 -3.20
CA LYS A 13 31.23 18.38 -3.38
C LYS A 13 30.55 18.85 -4.67
N ALA A 14 30.61 18.07 -5.74
CA ALA A 14 30.09 18.44 -7.04
C ALA A 14 28.56 18.56 -7.00
N THR A 15 28.07 19.69 -7.49
CA THR A 15 26.65 19.94 -7.72
C THR A 15 26.14 19.04 -8.87
N PRO A 16 24.83 18.74 -8.93
CA PRO A 16 24.25 18.05 -10.08
C PRO A 16 24.55 18.74 -11.42
N GLY A 17 24.63 20.08 -11.45
CA GLY A 17 24.97 20.85 -12.64
C GLY A 17 26.42 20.65 -13.12
N GLU A 18 27.38 20.53 -12.21
CA GLU A 18 28.77 20.22 -12.56
C GLU A 18 28.92 18.80 -13.11
N LEU A 19 28.23 17.83 -12.48
CA LEU A 19 28.21 16.45 -12.97
C LEU A 19 27.56 16.36 -14.37
N LEU A 20 26.46 17.08 -14.58
CA LEU A 20 25.79 17.19 -15.87
C LEU A 20 26.74 17.74 -16.93
N ALA A 21 27.40 18.88 -16.67
CA ALA A 21 28.32 19.50 -17.61
C ALA A 21 29.52 18.59 -17.97
N LEU A 22 30.01 17.79 -17.02
CA LEU A 22 31.05 16.79 -17.27
C LEU A 22 30.55 15.66 -18.18
N MET A 23 29.35 15.15 -17.94
CA MET A 23 28.76 14.08 -18.76
C MET A 23 28.39 14.54 -20.17
N GLU A 24 27.97 15.80 -20.35
CA GLU A 24 27.66 16.36 -21.67
C GLU A 24 28.91 16.59 -22.54
N ARG A 25 30.05 16.92 -21.92
CA ARG A 25 31.32 17.21 -22.61
C ARG A 25 32.18 15.96 -22.84
N GLY A 26 32.05 14.96 -21.97
CA GLY A 26 32.85 13.74 -22.01
C GLY A 26 32.43 12.77 -23.13
N LYS A 27 33.28 11.78 -23.43
CA LYS A 27 32.87 10.66 -24.29
C LYS A 27 31.83 9.81 -23.57
N THR A 28 30.89 9.20 -24.30
CA THR A 28 29.78 8.41 -23.71
C THR A 28 30.26 7.36 -22.71
N LYS A 29 31.38 6.67 -22.99
CA LYS A 29 31.95 5.66 -22.08
C LYS A 29 32.47 6.27 -20.77
N GLU A 30 33.15 7.41 -20.84
CA GLU A 30 33.66 8.13 -19.67
C GLU A 30 32.49 8.67 -18.83
N ALA A 31 31.45 9.19 -19.48
CA ALA A 31 30.21 9.61 -18.81
C ALA A 31 29.50 8.43 -18.13
N ALA A 32 29.51 7.25 -18.74
CA ALA A 32 28.95 6.03 -18.13
C ALA A 32 29.75 5.59 -16.90
N GLU A 33 31.09 5.62 -16.96
CA GLU A 33 31.93 5.34 -15.79
C GLU A 33 31.67 6.35 -14.66
N LEU A 34 31.47 7.63 -14.99
CA LEU A 34 31.11 8.66 -14.01
C LEU A 34 29.74 8.39 -13.37
N LEU A 35 28.73 8.02 -14.17
CA LEU A 35 27.39 7.68 -13.70
C LEU A 35 27.40 6.42 -12.83
N SER A 36 28.12 5.37 -13.22
CA SER A 36 28.30 4.14 -12.46
C SER A 36 28.87 4.42 -11.06
N ARG A 37 29.92 5.26 -10.99
CA ARG A 37 30.51 5.68 -9.71
C ARG A 37 29.55 6.49 -8.85
N LEU A 38 28.75 7.38 -9.46
CA LEU A 38 27.72 8.13 -8.74
C LEU A 38 26.65 7.19 -8.15
N ILE A 39 26.14 6.24 -8.94
CA ILE A 39 25.16 5.22 -8.49
C ILE A 39 25.72 4.43 -7.31
N ALA A 40 26.96 3.95 -7.41
CA ALA A 40 27.62 3.21 -6.35
C ALA A 40 27.78 4.06 -5.08
N LYS A 41 28.14 5.35 -5.23
CA LYS A 41 28.32 6.27 -4.11
C LYS A 41 27.01 6.56 -3.38
N GLU A 42 25.95 6.86 -4.12
CA GLU A 42 24.64 7.12 -3.51
C GLU A 42 24.05 5.86 -2.87
N ARG A 43 24.31 4.68 -3.44
CA ARG A 43 24.00 3.41 -2.77
C ARG A 43 24.75 3.27 -1.44
N GLU A 44 26.06 3.50 -1.42
CA GLU A 44 26.86 3.47 -0.18
C GLU A 44 26.30 4.46 0.86
N MET A 45 26.03 5.70 0.44
CA MET A 45 25.47 6.74 1.30
C MET A 45 24.09 6.37 1.86
N ARG A 46 23.25 5.68 1.09
CA ARG A 46 21.96 5.16 1.57
C ARG A 46 22.12 4.04 2.58
N LEU A 47 23.01 3.09 2.32
CA LEU A 47 23.30 2.01 3.26
C LEU A 47 23.85 2.55 4.59
N LEU A 48 24.60 3.65 4.54
CA LEU A 48 25.09 4.39 5.70
C LEU A 48 24.07 5.39 6.27
N ASN A 49 22.85 5.44 5.73
CA ASN A 49 21.80 6.38 6.11
C ASN A 49 22.23 7.87 6.16
N ILE A 50 23.12 8.28 5.25
CA ILE A 50 23.61 9.66 5.14
C ILE A 50 23.07 10.40 3.91
N LEU A 51 22.55 9.71 2.90
CA LEU A 51 21.87 10.36 1.77
C LEU A 51 20.45 10.76 2.19
N LYS A 52 20.11 12.05 2.11
CA LYS A 52 18.74 12.51 2.35
C LYS A 52 17.90 12.36 1.08
N PRO A 53 16.57 12.18 1.21
CA PRO A 53 15.69 11.95 0.05
C PRO A 53 15.77 13.00 -1.07
N TYR A 54 16.04 14.26 -0.73
CA TYR A 54 16.13 15.38 -1.68
C TYR A 54 17.56 15.70 -2.14
N GLU A 55 18.55 14.93 -1.69
CA GLU A 55 19.97 15.12 -2.02
C GLU A 55 20.47 14.13 -3.08
N ASP A 56 19.63 13.22 -3.57
CA ASP A 56 20.01 12.31 -4.63
C ASP A 56 20.24 13.04 -5.96
N LYS A 57 21.37 12.72 -6.58
CA LYS A 57 21.89 13.38 -7.77
C LYS A 57 21.66 12.53 -9.01
N VAL A 58 21.58 11.20 -8.90
CA VAL A 58 21.33 10.33 -10.07
C VAL A 58 20.07 10.75 -10.84
N PRO A 59 18.89 10.92 -10.20
CA PRO A 59 17.69 11.37 -10.92
C PRO A 59 17.85 12.76 -11.51
N ARG A 60 18.52 13.67 -10.80
CA ARG A 60 18.72 15.06 -11.22
C ARG A 60 19.62 15.17 -12.44
N VAL A 61 20.69 14.38 -12.49
CA VAL A 61 21.58 14.29 -13.65
C VAL A 61 20.85 13.70 -14.85
N LEU A 62 20.08 12.62 -14.65
CA LEU A 62 19.32 12.00 -15.74
C LEU A 62 18.25 12.94 -16.33
N ARG A 63 17.55 13.71 -15.50
CA ARG A 63 16.62 14.77 -15.97
C ARG A 63 17.30 15.90 -16.72
N GLY A 64 18.53 16.24 -16.34
CA GLY A 64 19.28 17.33 -16.96
C GLY A 64 19.82 16.96 -18.34
N LEU A 65 20.07 15.67 -18.59
CA LEU A 65 20.57 15.17 -19.87
C LEU A 65 19.44 15.09 -20.89
N LYS A 66 19.77 15.34 -22.17
CA LYS A 66 18.87 14.95 -23.27
C LYS A 66 18.60 13.44 -23.20
N PRO A 67 17.34 12.97 -23.32
CA PRO A 67 17.00 11.55 -23.18
C PRO A 67 17.84 10.62 -24.06
N SER A 68 18.08 10.99 -25.32
CA SER A 68 18.94 10.23 -26.25
C SER A 68 20.41 10.14 -25.82
N THR A 69 20.90 11.10 -25.04
CA THR A 69 22.26 11.07 -24.49
C THR A 69 22.32 10.24 -23.22
N ALA A 70 21.36 10.41 -22.31
CA ALA A 70 21.23 9.58 -21.13
C ALA A 70 21.06 8.09 -21.49
N ALA A 71 20.24 7.76 -22.49
CA ALA A 71 20.09 6.39 -22.98
C ALA A 71 21.41 5.80 -23.48
N ARG A 72 22.17 6.52 -24.32
CA ARG A 72 23.50 6.06 -24.78
C ARG A 72 24.49 5.83 -23.62
N ILE A 73 24.44 6.67 -22.58
CA ILE A 73 25.26 6.50 -21.37
C ILE A 73 24.82 5.23 -20.60
N LEU A 74 23.52 5.06 -20.36
CA LEU A 74 22.96 3.88 -19.70
C LEU A 74 23.26 2.60 -20.48
N ASP A 75 23.27 2.64 -21.81
CA ASP A 75 23.56 1.50 -22.67
C ASP A 75 25.03 1.04 -22.59
N HIS A 76 25.91 1.75 -21.87
CA HIS A 76 27.24 1.24 -21.50
C HIS A 76 27.27 0.54 -20.13
N LEU A 77 26.24 0.71 -19.30
CA LEU A 77 26.16 0.13 -17.96
C LEU A 77 25.61 -1.31 -17.97
N PRO A 78 25.91 -2.13 -16.95
CA PRO A 78 25.26 -3.42 -16.78
C PRO A 78 23.79 -3.26 -16.34
N PRO A 79 22.89 -4.20 -16.67
CA PRO A 79 21.45 -4.05 -16.39
C PRO A 79 21.08 -3.79 -14.92
N HIS A 80 21.85 -4.30 -13.97
CA HIS A 80 21.59 -4.07 -12.55
C HIS A 80 21.90 -2.62 -12.12
N GLU A 81 22.86 -1.94 -12.76
CA GLU A 81 23.12 -0.52 -12.54
C GLU A 81 22.09 0.36 -13.24
N ILE A 82 21.64 -0.03 -14.44
CA ILE A 82 20.52 0.65 -15.11
C ILE A 82 19.27 0.59 -14.24
N LYS A 83 18.93 -0.60 -13.70
CA LYS A 83 17.81 -0.76 -12.77
C LYS A 83 17.94 0.17 -11.55
N ARG A 84 19.14 0.23 -10.94
CA ARG A 84 19.40 1.14 -9.82
C ARG A 84 19.24 2.61 -10.19
N ALA A 85 19.76 3.01 -11.36
CA ALA A 85 19.73 4.37 -11.83
C ALA A 85 18.32 4.88 -12.09
N LEU A 86 17.42 3.99 -12.53
CA LEU A 86 16.05 4.34 -12.89
C LEU A 86 15.06 4.20 -11.73
N PHE A 87 15.23 3.17 -10.89
CA PHE A 87 14.18 2.73 -9.95
C PHE A 87 14.56 2.79 -8.49
N ASP A 88 15.84 2.62 -8.14
CA ASP A 88 16.22 2.47 -6.73
C ASP A 88 16.46 3.82 -6.03
N ASN A 89 15.98 4.96 -6.56
CA ASN A 89 16.24 6.32 -6.05
C ASN A 89 15.23 6.80 -5.01
N TYR A 90 15.56 7.82 -4.21
CA TYR A 90 14.57 8.44 -3.32
C TYR A 90 13.62 9.33 -4.10
N THR A 91 14.18 10.15 -4.98
CA THR A 91 13.44 10.94 -5.94
C THR A 91 13.17 10.08 -7.17
N ARG A 92 11.90 9.75 -7.38
CA ARG A 92 11.45 8.99 -8.53
C ARG A 92 11.64 9.78 -9.83
N LEU A 93 12.02 9.10 -10.91
CA LEU A 93 11.99 9.67 -12.27
C LEU A 93 10.57 9.62 -12.84
N GLU A 94 10.23 10.56 -13.71
CA GLU A 94 8.95 10.58 -14.40
C GLU A 94 8.79 9.33 -15.27
N ASP A 95 7.60 8.73 -15.29
CA ASP A 95 7.34 7.50 -16.07
C ASP A 95 7.69 7.69 -17.54
N GLU A 96 7.40 8.86 -18.12
CA GLU A 96 7.73 9.19 -19.51
C GLU A 96 9.23 9.17 -19.76
N LEU A 97 10.02 9.78 -18.87
CA LEU A 97 11.48 9.77 -18.99
C LEU A 97 12.00 8.33 -18.86
N ILE A 98 11.48 7.52 -17.94
CA ILE A 98 11.88 6.11 -17.81
C ILE A 98 11.56 5.34 -19.10
N ARG A 99 10.38 5.55 -19.71
CA ARG A 99 10.01 4.92 -20.99
C ARG A 99 10.97 5.31 -22.10
N GLU A 100 11.26 6.59 -22.26
CA GLU A 100 12.21 7.09 -23.27
C GLU A 100 13.59 6.48 -23.09
N LEU A 101 14.10 6.43 -21.85
CA LEU A 101 15.40 5.85 -21.55
C LEU A 101 15.44 4.33 -21.79
N LEU A 102 14.38 3.61 -21.38
CA LEU A 102 14.29 2.15 -21.53
C LEU A 102 14.20 1.72 -23.00
N THR A 103 13.48 2.49 -23.82
CA THR A 103 13.38 2.26 -25.28
C THR A 103 14.57 2.78 -26.06
N GLY A 104 15.36 3.69 -25.47
CA GLY A 104 16.57 4.24 -26.09
C GLY A 104 17.84 3.42 -25.87
N ILE A 105 17.84 2.43 -24.96
CA ILE A 105 18.94 1.48 -24.77
C ILE A 105 18.76 0.24 -25.66
N SER A 106 19.79 -0.60 -25.76
CA SER A 106 19.71 -1.85 -26.53
C SER A 106 18.57 -2.76 -26.00
N PRO A 107 17.76 -3.38 -26.90
CA PRO A 107 16.62 -4.21 -26.48
C PRO A 107 16.99 -5.35 -25.53
N ILE A 108 18.20 -5.91 -25.66
CA ILE A 108 18.72 -6.94 -24.76
C ILE A 108 18.87 -6.39 -23.34
N LYS A 109 19.43 -5.19 -23.16
CA LYS A 109 19.58 -4.59 -21.83
C LYS A 109 18.25 -4.18 -21.25
N ALA A 110 17.36 -3.58 -22.05
CA ALA A 110 16.00 -3.28 -21.64
C ALA A 110 15.27 -4.53 -21.14
N ALA A 111 15.34 -5.63 -21.88
CA ALA A 111 14.73 -6.90 -21.48
C ALA A 111 15.28 -7.41 -20.14
N ARG A 112 16.60 -7.32 -19.91
CA ARG A 112 17.21 -7.72 -18.62
C ARG A 112 16.82 -6.80 -17.46
N VAL A 113 16.56 -5.51 -17.71
CA VAL A 113 16.03 -4.60 -16.69
C VAL A 113 14.58 -4.98 -16.37
N ILE A 114 13.75 -5.24 -17.38
CA ILE A 114 12.36 -5.68 -17.19
C ILE A 114 12.30 -7.00 -16.41
N GLU A 115 13.13 -7.98 -16.74
CA GLU A 115 13.22 -9.25 -15.99
C GLU A 115 13.59 -9.02 -14.52
N ARG A 116 14.53 -8.11 -14.23
CA ARG A 116 14.88 -7.76 -12.85
C ARG A 116 13.75 -7.05 -12.11
N MET A 117 12.98 -6.23 -12.83
CA MET A 117 11.82 -5.56 -12.27
C MET A 117 10.61 -6.48 -12.14
N SER A 118 10.63 -7.70 -12.69
CA SER A 118 9.59 -8.70 -12.46
C SER A 118 9.75 -9.48 -11.15
N ILE A 119 10.76 -9.16 -10.34
CA ILE A 119 11.06 -9.85 -9.08
C ILE A 119 10.55 -9.00 -7.91
N GLY A 120 9.92 -9.62 -6.91
CA GLY A 120 9.44 -8.95 -5.70
C GLY A 120 7.99 -8.45 -5.80
N ILE A 121 7.61 -7.52 -4.93
CA ILE A 121 6.23 -7.02 -4.83
C ILE A 121 6.11 -5.64 -5.48
N ASP A 122 7.05 -4.74 -5.21
CA ASP A 122 6.92 -3.34 -5.63
C ASP A 122 7.39 -3.11 -7.08
N ALA A 123 8.52 -3.72 -7.44
CA ALA A 123 9.13 -3.53 -8.75
C ALA A 123 8.23 -3.98 -9.92
N PRO A 124 7.47 -5.11 -9.82
CA PRO A 124 6.58 -5.52 -10.91
C PRO A 124 5.48 -4.51 -11.17
N ARG A 125 4.89 -3.94 -10.11
CA ARG A 125 3.84 -2.91 -10.20
C ARG A 125 4.34 -1.66 -10.92
N GLU A 126 5.53 -1.20 -10.55
CA GLU A 126 6.12 -0.02 -11.17
C GLU A 126 6.43 -0.26 -12.65
N MET A 127 7.07 -1.39 -12.97
CA MET A 127 7.39 -1.72 -14.37
C MET A 127 6.13 -1.97 -15.20
N ALA A 128 5.12 -2.65 -14.65
CA ALA A 128 3.85 -2.89 -15.31
C ALA A 128 3.22 -1.59 -15.81
N ARG A 129 3.17 -0.58 -14.93
CA ARG A 129 2.64 0.75 -15.27
C ARG A 129 3.42 1.46 -16.37
N ILE A 130 4.76 1.36 -16.34
CA ILE A 130 5.63 2.00 -17.33
C ILE A 130 5.41 1.41 -18.72
N LEU A 131 5.33 0.08 -18.81
CA LEU A 131 5.21 -0.62 -20.10
C LEU A 131 3.88 -0.36 -20.81
N GLN A 132 2.81 -0.07 -20.06
CA GLN A 132 1.47 0.18 -20.62
C GLN A 132 1.40 1.36 -21.58
N ASN A 133 2.36 2.28 -21.52
CA ASN A 133 2.42 3.48 -22.36
C ASN A 133 3.67 3.51 -23.26
N CYS A 134 4.40 2.40 -23.39
CA CYS A 134 5.56 2.30 -24.28
C CYS A 134 5.11 2.08 -25.72
N ALA A 135 5.68 2.79 -26.70
CA ALA A 135 5.37 2.58 -28.12
C ALA A 135 5.48 1.11 -28.56
N SER A 136 4.45 0.60 -29.23
CA SER A 136 4.27 -0.84 -29.52
C SER A 136 5.43 -1.47 -30.30
N ALA A 137 6.04 -0.73 -31.23
CA ALA A 137 7.18 -1.22 -32.02
C ALA A 137 8.42 -1.50 -31.14
N ALA A 138 8.84 -0.52 -30.34
CA ALA A 138 9.98 -0.67 -29.43
C ALA A 138 9.70 -1.73 -28.35
N LEU A 139 8.46 -1.72 -27.83
CA LEU A 139 8.02 -2.71 -26.84
C LEU A 139 8.07 -4.13 -27.42
N GLY A 140 7.66 -4.34 -28.67
CA GLY A 140 7.69 -5.64 -29.33
C GLY A 140 9.09 -6.25 -29.44
N GLU A 141 10.09 -5.46 -29.83
CA GLU A 141 11.49 -5.92 -29.89
C GLU A 141 12.01 -6.34 -28.51
N ILE A 142 11.72 -5.53 -27.49
CA ILE A 142 12.16 -5.80 -26.11
C ILE A 142 11.45 -7.06 -25.57
N LEU A 143 10.12 -7.14 -25.67
CA LEU A 143 9.34 -8.27 -25.17
C LEU A 143 9.72 -9.59 -25.87
N GLY A 144 10.16 -9.54 -27.13
CA GLY A 144 10.72 -10.69 -27.84
C GLY A 144 11.88 -11.36 -27.09
N LEU A 145 12.61 -10.60 -26.27
CA LEU A 145 13.78 -11.05 -25.51
C LEU A 145 13.49 -11.33 -24.04
N VAL A 146 12.40 -10.80 -23.48
CA VAL A 146 12.02 -10.99 -22.07
C VAL A 146 11.60 -12.46 -21.82
N ASN A 147 11.99 -13.00 -20.66
CA ASN A 147 11.51 -14.28 -20.16
C ASN A 147 9.96 -14.31 -20.06
N PRO A 148 9.28 -15.31 -20.64
CA PRO A 148 7.82 -15.42 -20.56
C PRO A 148 7.24 -15.35 -19.14
N LEU A 149 7.93 -15.91 -18.13
CA LEU A 149 7.47 -15.89 -16.74
C LEU A 149 7.50 -14.47 -16.14
N SER A 150 8.46 -13.64 -16.56
CA SER A 150 8.51 -12.22 -16.19
C SER A 150 7.34 -11.44 -16.79
N ILE A 151 6.95 -11.75 -18.04
CA ILE A 151 5.77 -11.12 -18.67
C ILE A 151 4.50 -11.50 -17.92
N ILE A 152 4.33 -12.78 -17.56
CA ILE A 152 3.18 -13.24 -16.75
C ILE A 152 3.12 -12.47 -15.44
N ARG A 153 4.22 -12.43 -14.69
CA ARG A 153 4.28 -11.74 -13.41
C ARG A 153 3.93 -10.26 -13.52
N LEU A 154 4.36 -9.57 -14.58
CA LEU A 154 4.03 -8.16 -14.81
C LEU A 154 2.55 -7.97 -15.19
N MET A 155 1.99 -8.90 -15.97
CA MET A 155 0.57 -8.86 -16.35
C MET A 155 -0.36 -9.01 -15.15
N ASP A 156 0.05 -9.73 -14.09
CA ASP A 156 -0.75 -9.86 -12.86
C ASP A 156 -1.00 -8.51 -12.17
N GLU A 157 -0.19 -7.48 -12.45
CA GLU A 157 -0.33 -6.11 -11.92
C GLU A 157 -1.03 -5.15 -12.92
N MET A 158 -1.68 -5.68 -13.96
CA MET A 158 -2.29 -4.89 -15.03
C MET A 158 -3.78 -5.17 -15.15
N GLU A 159 -4.53 -4.14 -15.52
CA GLU A 159 -5.91 -4.27 -15.98
C GLU A 159 -5.99 -5.03 -17.33
N PRO A 160 -7.14 -5.61 -17.68
CA PRO A 160 -7.30 -6.44 -18.88
C PRO A 160 -6.81 -5.76 -20.18
N GLU A 161 -7.14 -4.49 -20.39
CA GLU A 161 -6.77 -3.75 -21.60
C GLU A 161 -5.25 -3.61 -21.74
N ALA A 162 -4.57 -3.36 -20.61
CA ALA A 162 -3.12 -3.25 -20.54
C ALA A 162 -2.42 -4.59 -20.83
N ARG A 163 -2.96 -5.71 -20.34
CA ARG A 163 -2.43 -7.05 -20.67
C ARG A 163 -2.53 -7.34 -22.16
N THR A 164 -3.68 -7.02 -22.75
CA THR A 164 -3.91 -7.15 -24.20
C THR A 164 -2.93 -6.29 -24.97
N TYR A 165 -2.71 -5.03 -24.57
CA TYR A 165 -1.76 -4.14 -25.21
C TYR A 165 -0.33 -4.70 -25.23
N ILE A 166 0.15 -5.17 -24.09
CA ILE A 166 1.52 -5.69 -23.96
C ILE A 166 1.71 -6.98 -24.76
N LEU A 167 0.82 -7.97 -24.61
CA LEU A 167 0.92 -9.20 -25.40
C LEU A 167 0.64 -8.97 -26.88
N GLY A 168 -0.23 -8.01 -27.19
CA GLY A 168 -0.51 -7.53 -28.53
C GLY A 168 0.68 -6.85 -29.18
N SER A 169 1.62 -6.30 -28.40
CA SER A 169 2.87 -5.72 -28.89
C SER A 169 3.97 -6.77 -29.07
N ALA A 170 3.96 -7.87 -28.30
CA ALA A 170 4.97 -8.92 -28.39
C ALA A 170 4.92 -9.73 -29.71
N PRO A 171 6.03 -10.33 -30.18
CA PRO A 171 6.02 -11.25 -31.32
C PRO A 171 5.09 -12.45 -31.10
N VAL A 172 4.55 -13.02 -32.18
CA VAL A 172 3.57 -14.12 -32.14
C VAL A 172 4.10 -15.30 -31.33
N GLU A 173 5.35 -15.68 -31.58
CA GLU A 173 6.02 -16.81 -30.92
C GLU A 173 6.18 -16.55 -29.42
N LYS A 174 6.52 -15.31 -29.04
CA LYS A 174 6.65 -14.93 -27.63
C LYS A 174 5.30 -14.95 -26.92
N CYS A 175 4.27 -14.40 -27.56
CA CYS A 175 2.90 -14.42 -27.03
C CYS A 175 2.43 -15.87 -26.82
N ALA A 176 2.62 -16.74 -27.81
CA ALA A 176 2.29 -18.16 -27.68
C ALA A 176 3.08 -18.84 -26.54
N GLN A 177 4.37 -18.52 -26.36
CA GLN A 177 5.15 -19.02 -25.22
C GLN A 177 4.58 -18.57 -23.87
N VAL A 178 4.19 -17.31 -23.74
CA VAL A 178 3.56 -16.76 -22.52
C VAL A 178 2.24 -17.49 -22.25
N LEU A 179 1.34 -17.57 -23.23
CA LEU A 179 0.03 -18.21 -23.03
C LEU A 179 0.15 -19.70 -22.71
N ARG A 180 1.11 -20.44 -23.31
CA ARG A 180 1.35 -21.84 -22.92
C ARG A 180 1.76 -21.97 -21.45
N ARG A 181 2.54 -21.02 -20.93
CA ARG A 181 2.95 -21.00 -19.52
C ARG A 181 1.78 -20.62 -18.60
N MET A 182 0.97 -19.63 -18.97
CA MET A 182 -0.25 -19.28 -18.22
C MET A 182 -1.22 -20.46 -18.10
N LEU A 183 -1.38 -21.22 -19.19
CA LEU A 183 -2.28 -22.38 -19.26
C LEU A 183 -1.69 -23.66 -18.66
N SER A 184 -0.48 -23.61 -18.08
CA SER A 184 0.10 -24.74 -17.38
C SER A 184 -0.59 -24.96 -16.02
N GLY A 185 -1.03 -26.19 -15.75
CA GLY A 185 -1.76 -26.54 -14.53
C GLY A 185 -3.24 -26.15 -14.54
N SER A 186 -3.90 -26.18 -15.71
CA SER A 186 -5.36 -26.07 -15.93
C SER A 186 -6.18 -25.41 -14.81
N ASN A 187 -6.44 -24.10 -14.92
CA ASN A 187 -7.26 -23.34 -13.97
C ASN A 187 -8.19 -22.38 -14.74
N ALA A 188 -9.48 -22.34 -14.36
CA ALA A 188 -10.54 -21.61 -15.03
C ALA A 188 -10.29 -20.10 -15.09
N VAL A 189 -9.69 -19.51 -14.05
CA VAL A 189 -9.38 -18.07 -14.00
C VAL A 189 -8.33 -17.73 -15.06
N ARG A 190 -7.23 -18.49 -15.11
CA ARG A 190 -6.15 -18.30 -16.10
C ARG A 190 -6.64 -18.55 -17.53
N MET A 191 -7.55 -19.51 -17.71
CA MET A 191 -8.18 -19.79 -19.00
C MET A 191 -9.08 -18.62 -19.45
N ALA A 192 -9.91 -18.08 -18.56
CA ALA A 192 -10.77 -16.93 -18.83
C ALA A 192 -9.95 -15.67 -19.15
N GLN A 193 -8.90 -15.38 -18.37
CA GLN A 193 -7.96 -14.30 -18.65
C GLN A 193 -7.32 -14.43 -20.04
N THR A 194 -6.88 -15.64 -20.40
CA THR A 194 -6.30 -15.91 -21.72
C THR A 194 -7.32 -15.69 -22.84
N ALA A 195 -8.56 -16.14 -22.65
CA ALA A 195 -9.64 -15.93 -23.60
C ALA A 195 -9.97 -14.44 -23.78
N GLN A 196 -10.01 -13.66 -22.69
CA GLN A 196 -10.25 -12.22 -22.74
C GLN A 196 -9.15 -11.46 -23.50
N ILE A 197 -7.88 -11.78 -23.23
CA ILE A 197 -6.74 -11.24 -23.97
C ILE A 197 -6.88 -11.52 -25.46
N LEU A 198 -7.13 -12.79 -25.83
CA LEU A 198 -7.30 -13.18 -27.22
C LEU A 198 -8.52 -12.54 -27.86
N ARG A 199 -9.63 -12.36 -27.14
CA ARG A 199 -10.85 -11.72 -27.64
C ARG A 199 -10.59 -10.30 -28.14
N GLN A 200 -9.77 -9.55 -27.42
CA GLN A 200 -9.43 -8.15 -27.72
C GLN A 200 -8.28 -7.99 -28.75
N MET A 201 -7.60 -9.07 -29.14
CA MET A 201 -6.52 -9.03 -30.14
C MET A 201 -7.04 -8.99 -31.59
N GLU A 202 -6.20 -8.47 -32.49
CA GLU A 202 -6.43 -8.53 -33.94
C GLU A 202 -6.63 -9.98 -34.41
N ALA A 203 -7.67 -10.22 -35.20
CA ALA A 203 -8.11 -11.56 -35.61
C ALA A 203 -6.98 -12.39 -36.26
N GLY A 204 -6.21 -11.80 -37.17
CA GLY A 204 -5.11 -12.51 -37.86
C GLY A 204 -3.98 -12.91 -36.93
N LYS A 205 -3.64 -12.06 -35.95
CA LYS A 205 -2.63 -12.36 -34.92
C LYS A 205 -3.14 -13.44 -33.95
N ARG A 206 -4.39 -13.31 -33.50
CA ARG A 206 -5.08 -14.27 -32.64
C ARG A 206 -5.07 -15.69 -33.23
N GLU A 207 -5.40 -15.84 -34.51
CA GLU A 207 -5.42 -17.14 -35.18
C GLU A 207 -4.03 -17.78 -35.24
N LYS A 208 -2.99 -16.99 -35.55
CA LYS A 208 -1.59 -17.46 -35.55
C LYS A 208 -1.15 -17.92 -34.15
N ILE A 209 -1.55 -17.21 -33.09
CA ILE A 209 -1.27 -17.59 -31.71
C ILE A 209 -2.00 -18.88 -31.33
N LEU A 210 -3.32 -18.96 -31.61
CA LEU A 210 -4.13 -20.14 -31.31
C LEU A 210 -3.57 -21.39 -32.00
N ALA A 211 -3.11 -21.29 -33.24
CA ALA A 211 -2.50 -22.39 -33.98
C ALA A 211 -1.22 -22.94 -33.30
N GLN A 212 -0.56 -22.15 -32.46
CA GLN A 212 0.62 -22.52 -31.70
C GLN A 212 0.31 -23.10 -30.30
N LEU A 213 -0.95 -23.14 -29.88
CA LEU A 213 -1.37 -23.74 -28.60
C LEU A 213 -1.80 -25.21 -28.78
N GLU A 214 -1.85 -25.97 -27.70
CA GLU A 214 -2.33 -27.35 -27.71
C GLU A 214 -3.81 -27.44 -28.13
N LYS A 215 -4.19 -28.48 -28.88
CA LYS A 215 -5.56 -28.65 -29.40
C LYS A 215 -6.65 -28.58 -28.32
N ARG A 216 -6.38 -29.12 -27.13
CA ARG A 216 -7.31 -29.06 -25.98
C ARG A 216 -7.62 -27.62 -25.57
N HIS A 217 -6.59 -26.77 -25.50
CA HIS A 217 -6.74 -25.35 -25.13
C HIS A 217 -7.41 -24.56 -26.26
N GLN A 218 -7.11 -24.85 -27.52
CA GLN A 218 -7.74 -24.15 -28.65
C GLN A 218 -9.27 -24.26 -28.62
N ARG A 219 -9.80 -25.46 -28.33
CA ARG A 219 -11.25 -25.68 -28.27
C ARG A 219 -11.88 -24.92 -27.09
N ALA A 220 -11.31 -25.05 -25.90
CA ALA A 220 -11.80 -24.37 -24.70
C ALA A 220 -11.74 -22.83 -24.84
N LEU A 221 -10.64 -22.29 -25.38
CA LEU A 221 -10.50 -20.86 -25.58
C LEU A 221 -11.47 -20.31 -26.62
N LYS A 222 -11.75 -21.03 -27.70
CA LYS A 222 -12.74 -20.60 -28.71
C LYS A 222 -14.13 -20.43 -28.10
N ASP A 223 -14.53 -21.36 -27.23
CA ASP A 223 -15.80 -21.30 -26.52
C ASP A 223 -15.86 -20.10 -25.57
N LEU A 224 -14.82 -19.92 -24.75
CA LEU A 224 -14.73 -18.82 -23.80
C LEU A 224 -14.60 -17.43 -24.46
N ILE A 225 -13.96 -17.33 -25.62
CA ILE A 225 -13.90 -16.07 -26.39
C ILE A 225 -15.31 -15.60 -26.80
N SER A 226 -16.21 -16.54 -27.11
CA SER A 226 -17.61 -16.24 -27.46
C SER A 226 -18.55 -16.15 -26.24
N ARG A 227 -18.07 -16.47 -25.04
CA ARG A 227 -18.91 -16.47 -23.84
C ARG A 227 -19.25 -15.04 -23.43
N GLU A 228 -20.52 -14.82 -23.12
CA GLU A 228 -20.99 -13.61 -22.47
C GLU A 228 -21.11 -13.85 -20.97
N TYR A 229 -20.52 -12.97 -20.18
CA TYR A 229 -20.66 -12.91 -18.73
C TYR A 229 -21.68 -11.83 -18.38
N ARG A 230 -22.46 -12.05 -17.31
CA ARG A 230 -23.55 -11.15 -16.90
C ARG A 230 -23.77 -11.23 -15.39
N GLY A 231 -24.55 -10.29 -14.86
CA GLY A 231 -25.05 -10.31 -13.49
C GLY A 231 -24.31 -9.34 -12.56
N PRO A 232 -24.68 -9.31 -11.27
CA PRO A 232 -24.28 -8.25 -10.34
C PRO A 232 -22.76 -8.10 -10.22
N LEU A 233 -22.00 -9.19 -10.16
CA LEU A 233 -20.54 -9.14 -10.03
C LEU A 233 -19.82 -8.73 -11.32
N GLU A 234 -20.47 -8.84 -12.48
CA GLU A 234 -19.90 -8.41 -13.77
C GLU A 234 -20.05 -6.89 -13.96
N GLU A 235 -21.19 -6.35 -13.55
CA GLU A 235 -21.59 -4.95 -13.78
C GLU A 235 -21.07 -3.98 -12.71
N LYS A 236 -20.88 -4.47 -11.48
CA LYS A 236 -20.50 -3.64 -10.33
C LYS A 236 -19.00 -3.34 -10.28
N HIS A 237 -18.66 -2.17 -9.75
CA HIS A 237 -17.28 -1.86 -9.37
C HIS A 237 -16.83 -2.75 -8.18
N PRO A 238 -15.54 -3.11 -8.02
CA PRO A 238 -15.09 -4.02 -6.96
C PRO A 238 -15.59 -3.69 -5.53
N ARG A 239 -15.65 -2.41 -5.14
CA ARG A 239 -16.17 -1.99 -3.82
C ARG A 239 -17.67 -2.25 -3.65
N GLU A 240 -18.46 -2.13 -4.72
CA GLU A 240 -19.89 -2.44 -4.71
C GLU A 240 -20.13 -3.95 -4.79
N ALA A 241 -19.31 -4.65 -5.57
CA ALA A 241 -19.32 -6.11 -5.64
C ALA A 241 -18.99 -6.73 -4.28
N LYS A 242 -18.05 -6.14 -3.53
CA LYS A 242 -17.80 -6.46 -2.12
C LYS A 242 -19.07 -6.36 -1.28
N LEU A 243 -19.75 -5.21 -1.30
CA LEU A 243 -20.98 -4.99 -0.53
C LEU A 243 -22.07 -6.00 -0.91
N PHE A 244 -22.22 -6.28 -2.21
CA PHE A 244 -23.13 -7.30 -2.70
C PHE A 244 -22.82 -8.69 -2.12
N ILE A 245 -21.55 -9.11 -2.09
CA ILE A 245 -21.13 -10.38 -1.48
C ILE A 245 -21.46 -10.40 0.03
N GLU A 246 -21.27 -9.27 0.71
CA GLU A 246 -21.46 -9.14 2.16
C GLU A 246 -22.94 -9.10 2.57
N GLU A 247 -23.83 -8.58 1.74
CA GLU A 247 -25.21 -8.27 2.13
C GLU A 247 -26.28 -9.13 1.44
N ALA A 248 -26.04 -9.59 0.20
CA ALA A 248 -27.04 -10.34 -0.56
C ALA A 248 -27.20 -11.80 -0.06
N PRO A 249 -28.35 -12.46 -0.30
CA PRO A 249 -28.54 -13.88 0.01
C PRO A 249 -27.45 -14.78 -0.60
N LEU A 250 -27.06 -15.84 0.12
CA LEU A 250 -25.89 -16.66 -0.23
C LEU A 250 -26.04 -17.32 -1.61
N GLU A 251 -27.23 -17.85 -1.90
CA GLU A 251 -27.56 -18.50 -3.16
C GLU A 251 -27.51 -17.52 -4.34
N GLU A 252 -27.91 -16.26 -4.12
CA GLU A 252 -27.83 -15.21 -5.13
C GLU A 252 -26.37 -14.85 -5.44
N VAL A 253 -25.52 -14.78 -4.41
CA VAL A 253 -24.08 -14.55 -4.56
C VAL A 253 -23.42 -15.70 -5.31
N VAL A 254 -23.72 -16.96 -4.97
CA VAL A 254 -23.16 -18.14 -5.67
C VAL A 254 -23.60 -18.17 -7.13
N ALA A 255 -24.88 -17.87 -7.43
CA ALA A 255 -25.34 -17.74 -8.81
C ALA A 255 -24.60 -16.61 -9.55
N ALA A 256 -24.37 -15.47 -8.90
CA ALA A 256 -23.60 -14.38 -9.50
C ALA A 256 -22.13 -14.79 -9.77
N VAL A 257 -21.50 -15.55 -8.86
CA VAL A 257 -20.14 -16.09 -9.04
C VAL A 257 -20.05 -17.00 -10.26
N GLN A 258 -21.05 -17.86 -10.50
CA GLN A 258 -21.06 -18.78 -11.65
C GLN A 258 -21.27 -18.08 -13.00
N ASN A 259 -21.90 -16.91 -13.01
CA ASN A 259 -22.29 -16.18 -14.23
C ASN A 259 -21.36 -15.03 -14.60
N ALA A 260 -20.56 -14.51 -13.66
CA ALA A 260 -19.61 -13.44 -13.90
C ALA A 260 -18.26 -13.95 -14.43
N HIS A 261 -17.46 -13.06 -15.01
CA HIS A 261 -16.10 -13.39 -15.42
C HIS A 261 -15.27 -13.77 -14.17
N PRO A 262 -14.53 -14.90 -14.16
CA PRO A 262 -13.82 -15.36 -12.95
C PRO A 262 -12.85 -14.33 -12.35
N GLU A 263 -12.23 -13.50 -13.17
CA GLU A 263 -11.38 -12.41 -12.68
C GLU A 263 -12.16 -11.33 -11.91
N LYS A 264 -13.37 -10.98 -12.34
CA LYS A 264 -14.24 -10.03 -11.61
C LYS A 264 -14.66 -10.62 -10.27
N VAL A 265 -14.93 -11.93 -10.25
CA VAL A 265 -15.18 -12.68 -9.02
C VAL A 265 -13.98 -12.59 -8.08
N ILE A 266 -12.76 -12.85 -8.55
CA ILE A 266 -11.55 -12.75 -7.73
C ILE A 266 -11.35 -11.33 -7.18
N ALA A 267 -11.53 -10.30 -8.00
CA ALA A 267 -11.42 -8.91 -7.56
C ALA A 267 -12.42 -8.59 -6.42
N ALA A 268 -13.65 -9.10 -6.50
CA ALA A 268 -14.66 -8.91 -5.47
C ALA A 268 -14.36 -9.73 -4.19
N LEU A 269 -13.99 -11.01 -4.33
CA LEU A 269 -13.68 -11.89 -3.20
C LEU A 269 -12.42 -11.47 -2.43
N LYS A 270 -11.44 -10.84 -3.10
CA LYS A 270 -10.27 -10.24 -2.44
C LYS A 270 -10.65 -9.15 -1.44
N LEU A 271 -11.68 -8.35 -1.76
CA LEU A 271 -12.14 -7.25 -0.93
C LEU A 271 -13.16 -7.68 0.14
N ALA A 272 -13.88 -8.77 -0.09
CA ALA A 272 -14.90 -9.31 0.82
C ALA A 272 -14.31 -9.85 2.13
N GLY A 273 -15.11 -9.78 3.21
CA GLY A 273 -14.77 -10.35 4.50
C GLY A 273 -14.54 -11.87 4.46
N THR A 274 -13.52 -12.36 5.18
CA THR A 274 -13.07 -13.77 5.17
C THR A 274 -14.22 -14.76 5.39
N LYS A 275 -14.99 -14.57 6.46
CA LYS A 275 -16.08 -15.47 6.84
C LYS A 275 -17.14 -15.58 5.74
N ARG A 276 -17.58 -14.45 5.20
CA ARG A 276 -18.59 -14.43 4.14
C ARG A 276 -18.09 -15.12 2.88
N THR A 277 -16.83 -14.85 2.50
CA THR A 277 -16.19 -15.54 1.38
C THR A 277 -16.12 -17.06 1.61
N ALA A 278 -15.84 -17.50 2.83
CA ALA A 278 -15.83 -18.92 3.18
C ALA A 278 -17.22 -19.55 3.05
N GLU A 279 -18.29 -18.87 3.49
CA GLU A 279 -19.67 -19.32 3.30
C GLU A 279 -20.02 -19.46 1.80
N VAL A 280 -19.68 -18.45 0.99
CA VAL A 280 -19.95 -18.45 -0.46
C VAL A 280 -19.22 -19.60 -1.15
N LEU A 281 -17.92 -19.75 -0.87
CA LEU A 281 -17.11 -20.78 -1.50
C LEU A 281 -17.42 -22.18 -0.98
N SER A 282 -17.89 -22.32 0.27
CA SER A 282 -18.36 -23.61 0.79
C SER A 282 -19.64 -24.06 0.08
N LEU A 283 -20.59 -23.14 -0.13
CA LEU A 283 -21.79 -23.46 -0.91
C LEU A 283 -21.44 -23.73 -2.38
N LEU A 284 -20.54 -22.94 -2.98
CA LEU A 284 -20.07 -23.19 -4.34
C LEU A 284 -19.40 -24.56 -4.46
N ALA A 285 -18.61 -25.01 -3.47
CA ALA A 285 -17.95 -26.32 -3.50
C ALA A 285 -18.93 -27.50 -3.61
N HIS A 286 -20.16 -27.34 -3.11
CA HIS A 286 -21.20 -28.36 -3.27
C HIS A 286 -21.72 -28.45 -4.71
N HIS A 287 -21.68 -27.34 -5.46
CA HIS A 287 -22.14 -27.27 -6.84
C HIS A 287 -21.01 -27.52 -7.84
N ASP A 288 -19.84 -26.94 -7.59
CA ASP A 288 -18.67 -26.94 -8.47
C ASP A 288 -17.37 -26.88 -7.64
N PRO A 289 -16.86 -28.04 -7.18
CA PRO A 289 -15.63 -28.10 -6.39
C PRO A 289 -14.38 -27.74 -7.21
N GLU A 290 -14.42 -27.89 -8.54
CA GLU A 290 -13.28 -27.56 -9.41
C GLU A 290 -13.14 -26.05 -9.56
N LEU A 291 -14.25 -25.34 -9.88
CA LEU A 291 -14.23 -23.88 -9.92
C LEU A 291 -13.87 -23.28 -8.54
N THR A 292 -14.32 -23.89 -7.46
CA THR A 292 -13.99 -23.41 -6.10
C THR A 292 -12.49 -23.51 -5.82
N ALA A 293 -11.86 -24.64 -6.17
CA ALA A 293 -10.41 -24.79 -6.03
C ALA A 293 -9.65 -23.78 -6.91
N ASP A 294 -10.08 -23.60 -8.16
CA ASP A 294 -9.48 -22.65 -9.09
C ASP A 294 -9.55 -21.20 -8.58
N LEU A 295 -10.68 -20.82 -7.96
CA LEU A 295 -10.86 -19.51 -7.36
C LEU A 295 -9.96 -19.33 -6.12
N LEU A 296 -9.85 -20.34 -5.26
CA LEU A 296 -8.95 -20.30 -4.09
C LEU A 296 -7.49 -20.14 -4.50
N GLU A 297 -7.03 -20.87 -5.51
CA GLU A 297 -5.68 -20.70 -6.06
C GLU A 297 -5.44 -19.27 -6.58
N ALA A 298 -6.41 -18.70 -7.29
CA ALA A 298 -6.31 -17.36 -7.86
C ALA A 298 -6.46 -16.22 -6.82
N LEU A 299 -6.95 -16.52 -5.62
CA LEU A 299 -6.98 -15.58 -4.51
C LEU A 299 -5.61 -15.38 -3.86
N ASN A 300 -4.68 -16.33 -4.04
CA ASN A 300 -3.33 -16.22 -3.53
C ASN A 300 -2.50 -15.21 -4.36
N LEU A 301 -1.72 -14.37 -3.68
CA LEU A 301 -0.71 -13.53 -4.35
C LEU A 301 0.60 -14.33 -4.47
N LYS A 302 1.03 -14.54 -5.70
CA LYS A 302 2.31 -15.18 -6.03
C LYS A 302 3.31 -14.16 -6.54
N THR A 303 4.57 -14.33 -6.19
CA THR A 303 5.65 -13.53 -6.77
C THR A 303 6.88 -14.36 -7.13
N ILE A 304 7.66 -13.82 -8.07
CA ILE A 304 8.98 -14.35 -8.37
C ILE A 304 9.95 -13.74 -7.35
N VAL A 305 10.61 -14.60 -6.57
CA VAL A 305 11.64 -14.15 -5.61
C VAL A 305 13.04 -14.16 -6.20
N ARG A 306 13.29 -15.05 -7.17
CA ARG A 306 14.55 -15.10 -7.95
C ARG A 306 14.41 -15.99 -9.18
N PHE A 307 15.41 -15.94 -10.05
CA PHE A 307 15.62 -16.94 -11.09
C PHE A 307 16.80 -17.84 -10.68
N ARG A 308 16.60 -19.17 -10.66
CA ARG A 308 17.71 -20.12 -10.42
C ARG A 308 18.69 -20.11 -11.59
N LYS A 309 18.13 -20.13 -12.80
CA LYS A 309 18.82 -20.08 -14.09
C LYS A 309 17.92 -19.34 -15.09
N PRO A 310 18.45 -18.90 -16.26
CA PRO A 310 17.61 -18.33 -17.31
C PRO A 310 16.44 -19.27 -17.65
N GLY A 311 15.20 -18.80 -17.49
CA GLY A 311 13.99 -19.60 -17.77
C GLY A 311 13.37 -20.34 -16.57
N GLU A 312 14.06 -20.42 -15.42
CA GLU A 312 13.58 -21.15 -14.22
C GLU A 312 13.38 -20.17 -13.07
N ALA A 313 12.15 -19.64 -12.95
CA ALA A 313 11.75 -18.77 -11.85
C ALA A 313 11.42 -19.58 -10.60
N VAL A 314 11.77 -19.04 -9.43
CA VAL A 314 11.27 -19.51 -8.14
C VAL A 314 10.08 -18.65 -7.78
N TRP A 315 8.90 -19.26 -7.75
CA TRP A 315 7.67 -18.64 -7.31
C TRP A 315 7.45 -18.90 -5.83
N GLU A 316 6.85 -17.94 -5.14
CA GLU A 316 6.45 -18.06 -3.75
C GLU A 316 5.08 -17.43 -3.56
N VAL A 317 4.23 -18.08 -2.75
CA VAL A 317 2.95 -17.52 -2.34
C VAL A 317 3.21 -16.59 -1.16
N CYS A 318 3.19 -15.28 -1.41
CA CYS A 318 3.49 -14.29 -0.39
C CYS A 318 2.27 -13.82 0.42
N MET A 319 1.07 -13.90 -0.17
CA MET A 319 -0.19 -13.63 0.54
C MET A 319 -1.20 -14.76 0.23
N PRO A 320 -1.28 -15.81 1.06
CA PRO A 320 -2.14 -16.96 0.83
C PRO A 320 -3.54 -16.69 1.37
N ARG A 321 -4.29 -15.81 0.69
CA ARG A 321 -5.65 -15.42 1.09
C ARG A 321 -6.57 -16.65 1.24
N ALA A 322 -6.35 -17.70 0.46
CA ALA A 322 -7.08 -18.96 0.57
C ALA A 322 -6.93 -19.62 1.95
N ALA A 323 -5.79 -19.46 2.64
CA ALA A 323 -5.59 -20.02 3.98
C ALA A 323 -6.57 -19.44 4.99
N GLU A 324 -6.80 -18.12 4.99
CA GLU A 324 -7.80 -17.52 5.88
C GLU A 324 -9.20 -18.06 5.61
N ILE A 325 -9.55 -18.15 4.32
CA ILE A 325 -10.89 -18.55 3.89
C ILE A 325 -11.13 -20.02 4.25
N ILE A 326 -10.19 -20.92 3.92
CA ILE A 326 -10.26 -22.34 4.28
C ILE A 326 -10.27 -22.50 5.79
N GLY A 327 -9.57 -21.63 6.52
CA GLY A 327 -9.63 -21.59 7.98
C GLY A 327 -11.05 -21.41 8.51
N GLU A 328 -11.91 -20.64 7.84
CA GLU A 328 -13.30 -20.40 8.26
C GLU A 328 -14.30 -21.44 7.71
N MET A 329 -13.86 -22.36 6.83
CA MET A 329 -14.74 -23.41 6.28
C MET A 329 -14.96 -24.55 7.29
N ASP A 330 -16.09 -25.26 7.16
CA ASP A 330 -16.32 -26.51 7.88
C ASP A 330 -15.51 -27.64 7.24
N LEU A 331 -14.34 -27.92 7.83
CA LEU A 331 -13.42 -28.93 7.32
C LEU A 331 -13.99 -30.37 7.44
N ALA A 332 -15.00 -30.59 8.28
CA ALA A 332 -15.65 -31.89 8.41
C ALA A 332 -16.54 -32.23 7.19
N ASP A 333 -16.88 -31.24 6.36
CA ASP A 333 -17.63 -31.46 5.14
C ASP A 333 -16.78 -32.19 4.08
N SER A 334 -17.31 -33.32 3.62
CA SER A 334 -16.73 -34.13 2.57
C SER A 334 -16.54 -33.39 1.23
N GLN A 335 -17.37 -32.39 0.92
CA GLN A 335 -17.25 -31.60 -0.32
C GLN A 335 -16.05 -30.65 -0.26
N ILE A 336 -15.79 -30.05 0.91
CA ILE A 336 -14.58 -29.26 1.14
C ILE A 336 -13.34 -30.13 0.95
N THR A 337 -13.33 -31.36 1.49
CA THR A 337 -12.21 -32.28 1.29
C THR A 337 -12.03 -32.67 -0.19
N LYS A 338 -13.11 -32.86 -0.95
CA LYS A 338 -13.02 -33.10 -2.41
C LYS A 338 -12.46 -31.90 -3.16
N MET A 339 -12.88 -30.69 -2.80
CA MET A 339 -12.36 -29.44 -3.35
C MET A 339 -10.86 -29.29 -3.06
N LEU A 340 -10.42 -29.54 -1.82
CA LEU A 340 -8.99 -29.45 -1.44
C LEU A 340 -8.10 -30.38 -2.27
N ARG A 341 -8.58 -31.57 -2.65
CA ARG A 341 -7.88 -32.50 -3.56
C ARG A 341 -7.72 -31.99 -4.99
N LYS A 342 -8.45 -30.92 -5.38
CA LYS A 342 -8.37 -30.29 -6.69
C LYS A 342 -7.36 -29.14 -6.73
N ILE A 343 -6.97 -28.61 -5.58
CA ILE A 343 -5.94 -27.56 -5.48
C ILE A 343 -4.58 -28.14 -5.90
N GLN A 344 -3.82 -27.40 -6.71
CA GLN A 344 -2.46 -27.75 -7.09
C GLN A 344 -1.57 -27.96 -5.85
N GLY A 345 -0.70 -28.97 -5.89
CA GLY A 345 0.10 -29.38 -4.72
C GLY A 345 0.94 -28.25 -4.10
N GLU A 346 1.60 -27.43 -4.92
CA GLU A 346 2.39 -26.28 -4.45
C GLU A 346 1.53 -25.21 -3.75
N ASP A 347 0.31 -24.97 -4.24
CA ASP A 347 -0.63 -24.03 -3.62
C ASP A 347 -1.21 -24.59 -2.32
N LEU A 348 -1.58 -25.88 -2.32
CA LEU A 348 -2.11 -26.55 -1.15
C LEU A 348 -1.08 -26.56 -0.02
N GLU A 349 0.20 -26.84 -0.33
CA GLU A 349 1.29 -26.78 0.65
C GLU A 349 1.40 -25.39 1.29
N ALA A 350 1.50 -24.33 0.48
CA ALA A 350 1.60 -22.96 0.96
C ALA A 350 0.39 -22.53 1.79
N ILE A 351 -0.81 -23.00 1.43
CA ILE A 351 -2.04 -22.80 2.21
C ILE A 351 -1.94 -23.51 3.57
N LEU A 352 -1.55 -24.78 3.58
CA LEU A 352 -1.46 -25.60 4.79
C LEU A 352 -0.45 -25.04 5.79
N GLU A 353 0.72 -24.58 5.31
CA GLU A 353 1.75 -23.92 6.13
C GLU A 353 1.24 -22.73 6.95
N ARG A 354 0.14 -22.12 6.50
CA ARG A 354 -0.39 -20.87 7.02
C ARG A 354 -1.63 -21.05 7.86
N LEU A 355 -2.19 -22.25 7.88
CA LEU A 355 -3.28 -22.63 8.76
C LEU A 355 -2.76 -22.92 10.18
N PRO A 356 -3.59 -22.66 11.22
CA PRO A 356 -3.32 -23.13 12.58
C PRO A 356 -3.04 -24.63 12.61
N GLN A 357 -2.15 -25.06 13.49
CA GLN A 357 -1.66 -26.44 13.56
C GLN A 357 -2.81 -27.47 13.62
N GLU A 358 -3.81 -27.24 14.48
CA GLU A 358 -4.96 -28.15 14.63
C GLU A 358 -5.74 -28.32 13.32
N LYS A 359 -6.01 -27.22 12.60
CA LYS A 359 -6.73 -27.25 11.32
C LYS A 359 -5.91 -27.92 10.23
N ARG A 360 -4.60 -27.64 10.20
CA ARG A 360 -3.66 -28.28 9.27
C ARG A 360 -3.62 -29.79 9.45
N GLU A 361 -3.46 -30.25 10.69
CA GLU A 361 -3.44 -31.68 11.03
C GLU A 361 -4.77 -32.36 10.65
N PHE A 362 -5.89 -31.70 10.92
CA PHE A 362 -7.21 -32.19 10.53
C PHE A 362 -7.32 -32.38 9.01
N ILE A 363 -6.93 -31.39 8.20
CA ILE A 363 -6.96 -31.48 6.73
C ILE A 363 -6.05 -32.61 6.24
N ILE A 364 -4.82 -32.69 6.74
CA ILE A 364 -3.87 -33.75 6.34
C ILE A 364 -4.45 -35.13 6.64
N SER A 365 -5.09 -35.31 7.79
CA SER A 365 -5.73 -36.58 8.16
C SER A 365 -6.88 -36.95 7.21
N GLY A 366 -7.69 -35.97 6.80
CA GLY A 366 -8.84 -36.16 5.90
C GLY A 366 -8.45 -36.41 4.44
N LEU A 367 -7.28 -35.95 4.01
CA LEU A 367 -6.77 -36.19 2.66
C LEU A 367 -6.33 -37.65 2.46
N GLY A 368 -5.83 -38.32 3.51
CA GLY A 368 -5.49 -39.75 3.52
C GLY A 368 -4.10 -40.10 2.99
N GLU A 369 -3.38 -39.11 2.45
CA GLU A 369 -1.97 -39.19 2.03
C GLU A 369 -1.23 -38.06 2.74
N GLN A 370 -0.07 -38.33 3.35
CA GLN A 370 0.84 -37.23 3.70
C GLN A 370 1.25 -36.57 2.38
N PRO A 371 0.99 -35.27 2.18
CA PRO A 371 1.52 -34.58 1.02
C PRO A 371 3.03 -34.90 0.93
N GLU A 372 3.49 -35.33 -0.24
CA GLU A 372 4.90 -35.68 -0.50
C GLU A 372 5.80 -34.43 -0.56
N VAL A 373 5.47 -33.43 0.25
CA VAL A 373 6.05 -32.10 0.22
C VAL A 373 6.56 -31.80 1.62
N PRO A 374 7.89 -31.80 1.83
CA PRO A 374 8.47 -31.57 3.14
C PRO A 374 8.21 -30.12 3.53
N LEU A 375 7.20 -29.91 4.39
CA LEU A 375 6.79 -28.61 4.94
C LEU A 375 7.96 -27.60 5.00
N PRO A 376 8.02 -26.64 4.06
CA PRO A 376 8.97 -25.55 4.11
C PRO A 376 8.82 -24.80 5.42
N LEU A 377 9.97 -24.51 6.03
CA LEU A 377 10.03 -23.46 7.03
C LEU A 377 9.61 -22.16 6.36
N THR A 378 8.55 -21.54 6.88
CA THR A 378 8.31 -20.10 7.00
C THR A 378 9.23 -19.22 6.16
N PHE A 379 8.67 -18.36 5.30
CA PHE A 379 9.31 -17.16 4.73
C PHE A 379 10.73 -16.94 5.26
N GLU A 380 11.73 -17.56 4.63
CA GLU A 380 13.12 -17.52 5.12
C GLU A 380 13.74 -16.12 4.92
N LEU A 381 12.94 -15.10 4.63
CA LEU A 381 13.38 -13.74 4.45
C LEU A 381 13.75 -13.06 5.76
N LEU A 382 13.28 -13.52 6.93
CA LEU A 382 13.70 -12.96 8.21
C LEU A 382 13.74 -14.05 9.29
N ARG A 383 14.88 -14.72 9.48
CA ARG A 383 15.10 -15.46 10.73
C ARG A 383 15.32 -14.46 11.87
N VAL A 384 14.23 -14.07 12.52
CA VAL A 384 14.21 -13.44 13.84
C VAL A 384 14.61 -14.53 14.85
N GLY A 385 15.90 -14.84 14.95
CA GLY A 385 16.39 -15.98 15.75
C GLY A 385 17.73 -15.79 16.46
N ARG A 386 18.36 -14.61 16.40
CA ARG A 386 19.63 -14.35 17.12
C ARG A 386 19.49 -13.32 18.23
N GLY A 387 18.29 -12.78 18.40
CA GLY A 387 18.03 -11.69 19.34
C GLY A 387 17.93 -12.07 20.81
N ARG A 388 18.05 -11.06 21.68
CA ARG A 388 17.75 -11.16 23.11
C ARG A 388 16.37 -10.58 23.38
N ARG A 389 15.52 -11.36 24.05
CA ARG A 389 14.21 -10.92 24.52
C ARG A 389 14.22 -10.72 26.03
N ARG A 390 13.70 -9.57 26.49
CA ARG A 390 13.51 -9.25 27.90
C ARG A 390 12.08 -8.84 28.13
N THR A 391 11.42 -9.45 29.11
CA THR A 391 10.06 -9.12 29.51
C THR A 391 10.07 -8.55 30.92
N LYS A 392 9.34 -7.45 31.14
CA LYS A 392 9.12 -6.83 32.44
C LYS A 392 7.64 -6.65 32.68
N GLU A 393 7.14 -7.22 33.77
CA GLU A 393 5.79 -6.96 34.25
C GLU A 393 5.69 -5.53 34.78
N LEU A 394 4.73 -4.76 34.29
CA LEU A 394 4.50 -3.37 34.72
C LEU A 394 3.30 -3.25 35.68
N GLY A 395 2.58 -4.34 35.93
CA GLY A 395 1.34 -4.40 36.73
C GLY A 395 0.08 -4.27 35.88
N TYR A 396 -1.08 -4.54 36.48
CA TYR A 396 -2.40 -4.47 35.84
C TYR A 396 -2.57 -5.36 34.60
N GLY A 397 -1.77 -6.43 34.48
CA GLY A 397 -1.75 -7.30 33.30
C GLY A 397 -1.02 -6.69 32.10
N ILE A 398 -0.21 -5.65 32.31
CA ILE A 398 0.57 -4.99 31.26
C ILE A 398 2.03 -5.44 31.31
N ARG A 399 2.54 -5.88 30.17
CA ARG A 399 3.91 -6.39 30.01
C ARG A 399 4.68 -5.53 29.03
N TRP A 400 5.88 -5.10 29.41
CA TRP A 400 6.82 -4.50 28.48
C TRP A 400 7.80 -5.56 28.00
N ILE A 401 7.85 -5.76 26.69
CA ILE A 401 8.75 -6.71 26.04
C ILE A 401 9.72 -5.89 25.18
N ARG A 402 11.01 -6.09 25.41
CA ARG A 402 12.09 -5.55 24.57
C ARG A 402 12.77 -6.68 23.82
N ILE A 403 12.91 -6.52 22.51
CA ILE A 403 13.60 -7.46 21.62
C ILE A 403 14.75 -6.71 20.94
N GLU A 404 15.96 -7.22 21.11
CA GLU A 404 17.18 -6.76 20.43
C GLU A 404 17.58 -7.85 19.44
N GLU A 405 17.60 -7.59 18.14
CA GLU A 405 17.76 -8.60 17.10
C GLU A 405 18.79 -8.15 16.04
N GLU A 406 19.40 -9.11 15.34
CA GLU A 406 20.11 -8.85 14.08
C GLU A 406 19.25 -9.38 12.93
N LEU A 407 18.78 -8.46 12.07
CA LEU A 407 17.96 -8.77 10.92
C LEU A 407 18.85 -8.89 9.68
N ASP A 408 18.89 -10.08 9.06
CA ASP A 408 19.53 -10.30 7.77
C ASP A 408 18.53 -10.07 6.65
N THR A 409 18.75 -9.04 5.84
CA THR A 409 17.89 -8.69 4.70
C THR A 409 18.36 -9.33 3.38
N GLY A 410 19.37 -10.21 3.45
CA GLY A 410 20.10 -10.76 2.29
C GLY A 410 21.08 -9.76 1.65
N GLU A 411 20.83 -8.45 1.73
CA GLU A 411 21.75 -7.40 1.29
C GLU A 411 22.71 -6.95 2.41
N LYS A 412 22.23 -6.96 3.66
CA LYS A 412 22.99 -6.55 4.85
C LYS A 412 22.38 -7.19 6.11
N VAL A 413 23.19 -7.26 7.14
CA VAL A 413 22.72 -7.51 8.51
C VAL A 413 22.60 -6.16 9.22
N LYS A 414 21.46 -5.90 9.87
CA LYS A 414 21.23 -4.67 10.64
C LYS A 414 20.71 -4.98 12.05
N PRO A 415 21.15 -4.23 13.08
CA PRO A 415 20.53 -4.33 14.39
C PRO A 415 19.11 -3.76 14.34
N VAL A 416 18.17 -4.38 15.03
CA VAL A 416 16.83 -3.83 15.26
C VAL A 416 16.46 -3.91 16.73
N LEU A 417 15.91 -2.82 17.26
CA LEU A 417 15.42 -2.71 18.63
C LEU A 417 13.91 -2.49 18.61
N ILE A 418 13.19 -3.41 19.22
CA ILE A 418 11.73 -3.45 19.24
C ILE A 418 11.25 -3.36 20.68
N ASP A 419 10.30 -2.46 20.95
CA ASP A 419 9.64 -2.30 22.23
C ASP A 419 8.13 -2.52 22.05
N LEU A 420 7.58 -3.45 22.83
CA LEU A 420 6.16 -3.82 22.80
C LEU A 420 5.54 -3.62 24.18
N LEU A 421 4.32 -3.10 24.23
CA LEU A 421 3.44 -3.18 25.38
C LEU A 421 2.29 -4.13 25.04
N GLU A 422 2.23 -5.25 25.76
CA GLU A 422 1.11 -6.18 25.69
C GLU A 422 0.13 -5.89 26.83
N MET A 423 -1.16 -5.82 26.52
CA MET A 423 -2.22 -5.57 27.48
C MET A 423 -3.51 -6.28 27.10
N GLU A 424 -4.34 -6.57 28.10
CA GLU A 424 -5.71 -7.04 27.89
C GLU A 424 -6.63 -5.83 27.65
N PRO A 425 -7.32 -5.71 26.50
CA PRO A 425 -8.18 -4.56 26.18
C PRO A 425 -9.25 -4.31 27.23
N GLU A 426 -9.77 -5.38 27.86
CA GLU A 426 -10.79 -5.27 28.91
C GLU A 426 -10.29 -4.55 30.17
N LYS A 427 -9.00 -4.63 30.49
CA LYS A 427 -8.38 -4.00 31.69
C LYS A 427 -7.98 -2.55 31.48
N VAL A 428 -8.02 -2.05 30.24
CA VAL A 428 -7.62 -0.69 29.90
C VAL A 428 -8.74 0.10 29.22
N ARG A 429 -8.86 1.38 29.54
CA ARG A 429 -9.66 2.32 28.75
C ARG A 429 -8.75 2.90 27.67
N ILE A 430 -9.07 2.60 26.42
CA ILE A 430 -8.33 3.00 25.23
C ILE A 430 -8.98 4.27 24.67
N VAL A 431 -8.16 5.29 24.39
CA VAL A 431 -8.64 6.62 24.01
C VAL A 431 -7.82 7.18 22.85
N ALA A 432 -8.48 7.56 21.76
CA ALA A 432 -7.86 8.32 20.68
C ALA A 432 -7.96 9.81 21.01
N ARG A 433 -6.86 10.54 20.84
CA ARG A 433 -6.77 11.99 21.08
C ARG A 433 -6.12 12.71 19.91
N MET A 434 -6.56 13.95 19.71
CA MET A 434 -6.03 14.90 18.74
C MET A 434 -5.72 16.19 19.49
N ALA A 435 -4.46 16.62 19.50
CA ALA A 435 -4.01 17.80 20.21
C ALA A 435 -4.53 19.09 19.56
N VAL A 436 -4.43 19.16 18.23
CA VAL A 436 -4.83 20.28 17.38
C VAL A 436 -6.17 19.94 16.75
N GLY A 437 -7.23 20.04 17.56
CA GLY A 437 -8.61 19.76 17.15
C GLY A 437 -9.32 20.98 16.57
N GLU A 438 -10.39 21.44 17.23
CA GLU A 438 -11.17 22.61 16.80
C GLU A 438 -10.37 23.93 16.81
N ARG A 439 -9.26 23.99 17.57
CA ARG A 439 -8.36 25.16 17.65
C ARG A 439 -7.30 25.19 16.55
N ALA A 440 -7.38 24.28 15.58
CA ALA A 440 -6.42 24.20 14.49
C ALA A 440 -6.34 25.51 13.69
N MET A 441 -5.14 25.88 13.28
CA MET A 441 -4.92 27.04 12.44
C MET A 441 -5.24 26.68 10.97
N PRO A 442 -6.05 27.49 10.26
CA PRO A 442 -6.30 27.27 8.83
C PRO A 442 -5.00 27.28 8.03
N ALA A 443 -4.87 26.41 7.03
CA ALA A 443 -3.64 26.27 6.25
C ALA A 443 -3.19 27.57 5.56
N ALA A 444 -4.14 28.42 5.15
CA ALA A 444 -3.87 29.77 4.62
C ALA A 444 -3.08 30.67 5.59
N ARG A 445 -3.31 30.53 6.90
CA ARG A 445 -2.59 31.29 7.94
C ARG A 445 -1.28 30.63 8.35
N VAL A 446 -1.18 29.32 8.21
CA VAL A 446 0.03 28.54 8.53
C VAL A 446 1.19 28.96 7.62
N ALA A 447 0.89 29.32 6.38
CA ALA A 447 1.88 29.86 5.45
C ALA A 447 2.61 31.08 6.05
N GLU A 448 1.89 32.01 6.69
CA GLU A 448 2.49 33.19 7.33
C GLU A 448 3.48 32.81 8.45
N VAL A 449 3.22 31.71 9.18
CA VAL A 449 4.06 31.21 10.28
C VAL A 449 5.36 30.59 9.76
N PHE A 450 5.26 29.82 8.67
CA PHE A 450 6.38 29.04 8.13
C PHE A 450 7.24 29.79 7.10
N GLU A 451 6.67 30.79 6.44
CA GLU A 451 7.35 31.55 5.37
C GLU A 451 8.68 32.20 5.79
N PRO A 452 8.83 32.80 6.99
CA PRO A 452 10.11 33.37 7.43
C PRO A 452 11.22 32.31 7.53
N TYR A 453 10.89 31.11 8.00
CA TYR A 453 11.84 30.01 8.13
C TYR A 453 12.24 29.47 6.75
N ARG A 454 11.26 29.29 5.86
CA ARG A 454 11.47 28.88 4.47
C ARG A 454 12.41 29.83 3.73
N LYS A 455 12.14 31.15 3.77
CA LYS A 455 12.98 32.18 3.13
C LYS A 455 14.41 32.20 3.69
N ALA A 456 14.58 31.91 4.97
CA ALA A 456 15.89 31.83 5.60
C ALA A 456 16.63 30.50 5.32
N GLY A 457 16.00 29.53 4.64
CA GLY A 457 16.55 28.18 4.49
C GLY A 457 16.70 27.45 5.83
N LYS A 458 15.92 27.83 6.84
CA LYS A 458 15.98 27.27 8.21
C LYS A 458 14.71 26.47 8.49
N ARG A 459 14.80 25.51 9.41
CA ARG A 459 13.62 24.81 9.93
C ARG A 459 13.01 25.58 11.10
N PRO A 460 11.69 25.52 11.31
CA PRO A 460 11.05 26.09 12.48
C PRO A 460 11.57 25.45 13.78
N ASP A 461 11.67 26.24 14.85
CA ASP A 461 12.07 25.73 16.16
C ASP A 461 10.89 25.05 16.89
N LYS A 462 11.19 24.22 17.90
CA LYS A 462 10.19 23.54 18.73
C LYS A 462 9.12 24.46 19.35
N GLY A 463 9.46 25.72 19.61
CA GLY A 463 8.52 26.71 20.14
C GLY A 463 7.41 27.04 19.15
N VAL A 464 7.68 27.00 17.84
CA VAL A 464 6.66 27.17 16.80
C VAL A 464 5.65 26.02 16.87
N PHE A 465 6.11 24.78 16.88
CA PHE A 465 5.24 23.60 16.89
C PHE A 465 4.41 23.51 18.16
N ALA A 466 4.98 23.86 19.32
CA ALA A 466 4.24 23.97 20.56
C ALA A 466 3.16 25.06 20.52
N ARG A 467 3.43 26.23 19.92
CA ARG A 467 2.43 27.30 19.73
C ARG A 467 1.32 26.89 18.77
N LEU A 468 1.63 26.08 17.76
CA LEU A 468 0.65 25.48 16.85
C LEU A 468 -0.16 24.34 17.50
N GLY A 469 0.16 23.98 18.75
CA GLY A 469 -0.63 23.06 19.57
C GLY A 469 -0.22 21.60 19.49
N LEU A 470 0.85 21.26 18.76
CA LEU A 470 1.40 19.90 18.81
C LEU A 470 1.99 19.60 20.18
N VAL A 471 2.12 18.31 20.51
CA VAL A 471 2.52 17.85 21.85
C VAL A 471 3.58 16.76 21.79
N GLN A 472 4.37 16.64 22.85
CA GLN A 472 5.21 15.48 23.09
C GLN A 472 4.43 14.43 23.89
N LEU A 473 4.39 13.19 23.41
CA LEU A 473 3.57 12.13 23.99
C LEU A 473 3.89 11.87 25.47
N SER A 474 5.17 11.86 25.85
CA SER A 474 5.57 11.70 27.26
C SER A 474 4.97 12.76 28.19
N LYS A 475 4.85 14.00 27.73
CA LYS A 475 4.25 15.10 28.50
C LYS A 475 2.75 14.91 28.65
N VAL A 476 2.08 14.40 27.62
CA VAL A 476 0.64 14.12 27.67
C VAL A 476 0.34 12.94 28.58
N VAL A 477 1.09 11.83 28.48
CA VAL A 477 0.93 10.67 29.36
C VAL A 477 1.12 11.05 30.83
N GLU A 478 2.09 11.92 31.13
CA GLU A 478 2.27 12.45 32.48
C GLU A 478 1.07 13.32 32.91
N LYS A 479 0.73 14.33 32.10
CA LYS A 479 -0.31 15.33 32.40
C LYS A 479 -1.69 14.71 32.57
N GLU A 480 -2.06 13.74 31.72
CA GLU A 480 -3.38 13.12 31.73
C GLU A 480 -3.48 11.95 32.72
N GLY A 481 -2.36 11.51 33.32
CA GLY A 481 -2.36 10.36 34.21
C GLY A 481 -2.60 9.03 33.48
N ALA A 482 -2.35 8.98 32.17
CA ALA A 482 -2.39 7.73 31.42
C ALA A 482 -1.28 6.78 31.92
N PHE A 483 -1.53 5.47 31.81
CA PHE A 483 -0.51 4.47 32.11
C PHE A 483 0.52 4.36 30.98
N ALA A 484 0.03 4.40 29.74
CA ALA A 484 0.85 4.35 28.54
C ALA A 484 0.22 5.17 27.41
N GLY A 485 1.01 5.40 26.36
CA GLY A 485 0.54 5.95 25.11
C GLY A 485 1.45 5.58 23.95
N ILE A 486 0.90 5.62 22.74
CA ILE A 486 1.64 5.49 21.48
C ILE A 486 1.19 6.61 20.52
N ASN A 487 2.07 7.04 19.62
CA ASN A 487 1.71 8.03 18.60
C ASN A 487 0.57 7.53 17.68
N GLY A 488 -0.02 8.44 16.91
CA GLY A 488 -1.20 8.18 16.11
C GLY A 488 -0.93 8.15 14.60
N ASN A 489 -1.82 8.81 13.87
CA ASN A 489 -1.89 8.80 12.42
C ASN A 489 -1.00 9.84 11.72
N PHE A 490 -0.98 9.80 10.39
CA PHE A 490 -0.44 10.88 9.57
C PHE A 490 -1.31 12.13 9.71
N TYR A 491 -0.66 13.30 9.65
CA TYR A 491 -1.36 14.58 9.69
C TYR A 491 -0.68 15.63 8.82
N PHE A 492 -1.43 16.65 8.39
CA PHE A 492 -0.88 17.79 7.66
C PHE A 492 0.08 18.60 8.55
N ASP A 493 1.36 18.65 8.19
CA ASP A 493 2.43 19.25 8.98
C ASP A 493 3.35 20.16 8.14
N TYR A 494 4.45 20.63 8.75
CA TYR A 494 5.44 21.46 8.06
C TYR A 494 6.08 20.78 6.83
N GLY A 495 6.35 19.47 6.91
CA GLY A 495 6.90 18.72 5.78
C GLY A 495 5.95 18.74 4.59
N HIS A 496 4.67 18.50 4.84
CA HIS A 496 3.63 18.56 3.83
C HIS A 496 3.45 19.95 3.22
N TYR A 497 3.57 21.00 4.03
CA TYR A 497 3.55 22.38 3.55
C TYR A 497 4.71 22.66 2.57
N ILE A 498 5.92 22.21 2.88
CA ILE A 498 7.07 22.38 1.98
C ILE A 498 6.88 21.59 0.68
N ASN A 499 6.45 20.33 0.78
CA ASN A 499 6.17 19.50 -0.39
C ASN A 499 5.13 20.15 -1.32
N ALA A 500 4.07 20.73 -0.76
CA ALA A 500 3.05 21.41 -1.53
C ALA A 500 3.62 22.58 -2.34
N ILE A 501 4.49 23.39 -1.73
CA ILE A 501 5.16 24.51 -2.41
C ILE A 501 6.05 24.00 -3.56
N GLU A 502 6.82 22.95 -3.31
CA GLU A 502 7.69 22.35 -4.34
C GLU A 502 6.90 21.80 -5.52
N LEU A 503 5.68 21.31 -5.27
CA LEU A 503 4.73 20.84 -6.29
C LEU A 503 3.93 21.98 -6.96
N GLY A 504 4.14 23.24 -6.57
CA GLY A 504 3.39 24.39 -7.10
C GLY A 504 1.93 24.45 -6.63
N ILE A 505 1.60 23.77 -5.54
CA ILE A 505 0.26 23.74 -4.98
C ILE A 505 0.06 24.90 -4.01
N ASP A 506 -1.00 25.68 -4.27
CA ASP A 506 -1.40 26.78 -3.41
C ASP A 506 -2.26 26.28 -2.24
N ILE A 507 -1.58 25.94 -1.14
CA ILE A 507 -2.21 25.49 0.10
C ILE A 507 -3.28 26.46 0.64
N ALA A 508 -3.16 27.77 0.37
CA ALA A 508 -4.14 28.74 0.86
C ALA A 508 -5.50 28.61 0.16
N ARG A 509 -5.54 27.99 -1.02
CA ARG A 509 -6.78 27.75 -1.78
C ARG A 509 -7.46 26.42 -1.44
N VAL A 510 -6.82 25.56 -0.65
CA VAL A 510 -7.39 24.26 -0.30
C VAL A 510 -8.52 24.44 0.71
N PRO A 511 -9.78 24.14 0.34
CA PRO A 511 -10.91 24.36 1.23
C PRO A 511 -10.86 23.42 2.44
N GLY A 512 -11.09 23.98 3.63
CA GLY A 512 -11.25 23.22 4.86
C GLY A 512 -10.02 22.49 5.39
N LEU A 513 -8.81 22.86 4.93
CA LEU A 513 -7.56 22.31 5.44
C LEU A 513 -7.02 23.12 6.62
N PHE A 514 -6.62 22.41 7.66
CA PHE A 514 -6.01 22.98 8.87
C PHE A 514 -4.71 22.28 9.23
N PHE A 515 -3.81 23.00 9.92
CA PHE A 515 -2.60 22.40 10.46
C PHE A 515 -2.93 21.33 11.48
N GLY A 516 -2.27 20.18 11.36
CA GLY A 516 -2.53 19.01 12.18
C GLY A 516 -3.68 18.15 11.66
N ASP A 517 -4.37 18.49 10.57
CA ASP A 517 -5.49 17.67 10.12
C ASP A 517 -5.10 16.20 9.94
N PRO A 518 -5.77 15.27 10.66
CA PRO A 518 -5.57 13.84 10.51
C PRO A 518 -5.87 13.41 9.07
N ILE A 519 -5.09 12.50 8.52
CA ILE A 519 -5.34 11.90 7.21
C ILE A 519 -6.03 10.56 7.41
N GLY A 520 -7.28 10.47 6.98
CA GLY A 520 -8.14 9.32 7.18
C GLY A 520 -9.03 9.45 8.41
N TRP A 521 -9.85 8.43 8.63
CA TRP A 521 -10.88 8.39 9.66
C TRP A 521 -10.37 8.71 11.07
N PHE A 522 -11.09 9.59 11.77
CA PHE A 522 -10.81 9.89 13.17
C PHE A 522 -12.11 10.11 13.96
N VAL A 523 -12.33 9.27 14.97
CA VAL A 523 -13.44 9.35 15.91
C VAL A 523 -12.90 9.43 17.32
N SER A 524 -13.41 10.37 18.11
CA SER A 524 -13.09 10.48 19.54
C SER A 524 -14.34 10.68 20.35
N ASP A 525 -14.51 9.86 21.39
CA ASP A 525 -15.65 9.87 22.30
C ASP A 525 -17.01 9.81 21.57
N GLY A 526 -17.07 8.98 20.51
CA GLY A 526 -18.24 8.76 19.66
C GLY A 526 -18.54 9.89 18.65
N ARG A 527 -17.74 10.96 18.64
CA ARG A 527 -17.87 12.05 17.67
C ARG A 527 -16.90 11.83 16.51
N GLU A 528 -17.42 11.71 15.30
CA GLU A 528 -16.63 11.70 14.08
C GLU A 528 -16.10 13.12 13.81
N LEU A 529 -14.78 13.27 13.85
CA LEU A 529 -14.11 14.55 13.60
C LEU A 529 -13.61 14.64 12.16
N ILE A 530 -13.10 13.52 11.64
CA ILE A 530 -12.61 13.40 10.26
C ILE A 530 -13.26 12.15 9.64
N PRO A 531 -14.06 12.29 8.58
CA PRO A 531 -14.64 11.15 7.86
C PRO A 531 -13.58 10.27 7.16
N PRO A 532 -13.90 9.02 6.81
CA PRO A 532 -12.98 8.07 6.15
C PRO A 532 -12.78 8.37 4.65
N SER A 533 -12.30 9.56 4.29
CA SER A 533 -12.09 10.01 2.88
C SER A 533 -11.12 9.14 2.06
N PHE A 534 -10.41 8.23 2.72
CA PHE A 534 -9.44 7.29 2.17
C PHE A 534 -9.70 5.90 2.77
N ASN A 535 -9.57 4.84 2.00
CA ASN A 535 -9.79 3.45 2.42
C ASN A 535 -8.67 2.89 3.34
N ARG A 536 -8.35 3.59 4.43
CA ARG A 536 -7.26 3.23 5.33
C ARG A 536 -7.63 2.13 6.30
N ALA A 537 -6.67 1.28 6.66
CA ALA A 537 -6.74 0.51 7.90
C ALA A 537 -6.87 1.44 9.12
N ALA A 538 -7.78 1.10 10.03
CA ALA A 538 -8.05 1.83 11.25
C ALA A 538 -8.19 0.88 12.45
N CYS A 539 -7.62 1.28 13.59
CA CYS A 539 -8.00 0.68 14.86
C CYS A 539 -9.28 1.35 15.37
N VAL A 540 -10.26 0.53 15.74
CA VAL A 540 -11.59 0.94 16.20
C VAL A 540 -11.85 0.36 17.58
N VAL A 541 -12.29 1.19 18.50
CA VAL A 541 -12.76 0.79 19.84
C VAL A 541 -14.24 1.09 19.92
N THR A 542 -15.07 0.09 20.17
CA THR A 542 -16.52 0.26 20.31
C THR A 542 -16.89 0.71 21.72
N ARG A 543 -18.11 1.22 21.91
CA ARG A 543 -18.64 1.55 23.25
C ARG A 543 -18.69 0.33 24.17
N GLY A 544 -18.81 -0.88 23.61
CA GLY A 544 -18.70 -2.13 24.35
C GLY A 544 -17.26 -2.49 24.77
N GLY A 545 -16.25 -1.70 24.39
CA GLY A 545 -14.85 -1.94 24.72
C GLY A 545 -14.14 -2.97 23.84
N ARG A 546 -14.79 -3.46 22.78
CA ARG A 546 -14.15 -4.35 21.80
C ARG A 546 -13.25 -3.56 20.86
N VAL A 547 -12.14 -4.16 20.47
CA VAL A 547 -11.14 -3.57 19.59
C VAL A 547 -11.16 -4.32 18.26
N TYR A 548 -11.17 -3.56 17.17
CA TYR A 548 -11.11 -4.08 15.81
C TYR A 548 -10.01 -3.36 15.03
N ILE A 549 -9.44 -4.01 14.03
CA ILE A 549 -8.56 -3.40 13.04
C ILE A 549 -9.11 -3.77 11.66
N GLU A 550 -9.55 -2.79 10.88
CA GLU A 550 -10.14 -3.03 9.56
C GLU A 550 -9.94 -1.84 8.61
N LYS A 551 -10.00 -2.09 7.29
CA LYS A 551 -10.00 -1.04 6.27
C LYS A 551 -11.40 -0.41 6.16
N VAL A 552 -11.50 0.90 6.36
CA VAL A 552 -12.77 1.63 6.37
C VAL A 552 -12.82 2.68 5.27
N PHE A 553 -13.89 2.65 4.48
CA PHE A 553 -14.17 3.59 3.39
C PHE A 553 -15.60 4.12 3.46
N MET A 554 -15.82 5.27 2.81
CA MET A 554 -17.15 5.89 2.74
C MET A 554 -18.10 5.10 1.84
N THR A 555 -19.37 5.03 2.23
CA THR A 555 -20.44 4.38 1.43
C THR A 555 -21.45 5.37 0.87
N ASP A 556 -21.69 6.48 1.58
CA ASP A 556 -22.67 7.49 1.22
C ASP A 556 -22.44 8.79 1.98
N VAL A 557 -23.10 9.86 1.54
CA VAL A 557 -23.14 11.15 2.23
C VAL A 557 -24.58 11.62 2.34
N THR A 558 -25.05 11.82 3.57
CA THR A 558 -26.36 12.41 3.84
C THR A 558 -26.23 13.92 4.03
N LEU A 559 -26.91 14.69 3.18
CA LEU A 559 -26.91 16.16 3.19
C LEU A 559 -27.83 16.74 4.29
N SER A 560 -27.73 18.05 4.53
CA SER A 560 -28.51 18.76 5.55
C SER A 560 -30.04 18.70 5.35
N ASN A 561 -30.48 18.48 4.11
CA ASN A 561 -31.89 18.26 3.75
C ASN A 561 -32.35 16.80 3.92
N GLY A 562 -31.48 15.91 4.40
CA GLY A 562 -31.77 14.48 4.59
C GLY A 562 -31.57 13.62 3.33
N TYR A 563 -31.20 14.22 2.19
CA TYR A 563 -30.95 13.46 0.97
C TYR A 563 -29.68 12.62 1.12
N ARG A 564 -29.79 11.30 0.89
CA ARG A 564 -28.67 10.37 0.90
C ARG A 564 -28.07 10.24 -0.49
N VAL A 565 -26.85 10.75 -0.66
CA VAL A 565 -26.08 10.70 -1.91
C VAL A 565 -25.18 9.47 -1.89
N VAL A 566 -25.34 8.64 -2.93
CA VAL A 566 -24.40 7.57 -3.31
C VAL A 566 -23.83 7.96 -4.67
N TRP A 567 -22.58 7.61 -4.93
CA TRP A 567 -21.90 7.93 -6.18
C TRP A 567 -21.77 6.69 -7.08
N ASP A 568 -21.75 6.94 -8.39
CA ASP A 568 -21.64 5.92 -9.44
C ASP A 568 -20.17 5.68 -9.84
N ALA A 569 -19.28 6.62 -9.50
CA ALA A 569 -17.86 6.55 -9.83
C ALA A 569 -16.99 7.21 -8.74
N PHE A 570 -15.75 6.75 -8.63
CA PHE A 570 -14.75 7.27 -7.69
C PHE A 570 -13.47 7.65 -8.44
N ASN A 571 -12.99 8.88 -8.24
CA ASN A 571 -11.80 9.43 -8.90
C ASN A 571 -11.76 9.20 -10.43
N ALA A 572 -12.92 9.32 -11.10
CA ALA A 572 -13.06 9.15 -12.54
C ALA A 572 -13.35 10.49 -13.24
N PRO A 573 -13.01 10.67 -14.52
CA PRO A 573 -13.45 11.83 -15.30
C PRO A 573 -14.98 12.03 -15.24
N LYS A 574 -15.42 13.29 -15.35
CA LYS A 574 -16.85 13.63 -15.34
C LYS A 574 -17.60 12.95 -16.48
N GLU A 575 -18.69 12.26 -16.16
CA GLU A 575 -19.56 11.57 -17.11
C GLU A 575 -21.01 12.02 -16.88
N GLN A 576 -21.74 12.29 -17.96
CA GLN A 576 -23.11 12.79 -17.89
C GLN A 576 -24.03 11.82 -17.13
N GLY A 577 -24.91 12.35 -16.27
CA GLY A 577 -25.86 11.55 -15.48
C GLY A 577 -25.27 10.83 -14.27
N LYS A 578 -23.95 10.77 -14.10
CA LYS A 578 -23.30 10.03 -13.01
C LYS A 578 -22.81 10.95 -11.88
N ILE A 579 -23.10 10.57 -10.65
CA ILE A 579 -22.54 11.21 -9.45
C ILE A 579 -21.13 10.67 -9.22
N ILE A 580 -20.16 11.55 -8.98
CA ILE A 580 -18.76 11.16 -8.83
C ILE A 580 -18.21 11.66 -7.51
N LEU A 581 -17.54 10.77 -6.77
CA LEU A 581 -16.77 11.12 -5.58
C LEU A 581 -15.30 11.29 -5.96
N TYR A 582 -14.70 12.41 -5.59
CA TYR A 582 -13.27 12.67 -5.73
C TYR A 582 -12.60 12.81 -4.37
N ASN A 583 -11.42 12.23 -4.18
CA ASN A 583 -10.49 12.61 -3.11
C ASN A 583 -9.19 13.15 -3.69
N SER A 584 -8.25 13.53 -2.83
CA SER A 584 -7.01 14.19 -3.26
C SER A 584 -6.11 13.33 -4.15
N LEU A 585 -6.38 12.02 -4.31
CA LEU A 585 -5.63 11.14 -5.21
C LEU A 585 -6.02 11.30 -6.69
N PHE A 586 -7.13 11.97 -7.00
CA PHE A 586 -7.50 12.29 -8.38
C PHE A 586 -6.60 13.38 -8.98
N GLY A 587 -6.23 14.37 -8.17
CA GLY A 587 -5.46 15.54 -8.60
C GLY A 587 -5.75 16.75 -7.70
N TYR A 588 -5.19 17.91 -8.08
CA TYR A 588 -5.35 19.14 -7.30
C TYR A 588 -6.78 19.73 -7.36
N GLN A 589 -7.44 19.61 -8.51
CA GLN A 589 -8.80 20.13 -8.73
C GLN A 589 -9.59 19.22 -9.66
N THR A 590 -10.91 19.22 -9.51
CA THR A 590 -11.81 18.57 -10.48
C THR A 590 -11.79 19.30 -11.83
N GLY A 591 -12.28 18.65 -12.89
CA GLY A 591 -12.48 19.32 -14.19
C GLY A 591 -13.61 20.37 -14.13
N LYS A 592 -13.43 21.49 -14.86
CA LYS A 592 -14.52 22.43 -15.13
C LYS A 592 -15.59 21.75 -15.97
N SER A 593 -16.85 22.05 -15.69
CA SER A 593 -17.99 21.43 -16.35
C SER A 593 -19.26 22.24 -16.13
N ASP A 594 -20.00 22.49 -17.20
CA ASP A 594 -21.36 23.04 -17.13
C ASP A 594 -22.40 21.96 -16.80
N THR A 595 -22.06 20.67 -16.87
CA THR A 595 -22.97 19.55 -16.61
C THR A 595 -22.96 19.08 -15.15
N HIS A 596 -22.10 19.61 -14.28
CA HIS A 596 -21.98 19.15 -12.88
C HIS A 596 -21.82 20.30 -11.90
N VAL A 597 -22.38 20.13 -10.71
CA VAL A 597 -22.18 20.98 -9.53
C VAL A 597 -21.27 20.24 -8.54
N ASP A 598 -20.16 20.87 -8.16
CA ASP A 598 -19.17 20.25 -7.26
C ASP A 598 -19.32 20.76 -5.82
N LEU A 599 -19.40 19.85 -4.85
CA LEU A 599 -19.43 20.13 -3.41
C LEU A 599 -18.11 19.72 -2.77
N ALA A 600 -17.27 20.67 -2.39
CA ALA A 600 -16.04 20.39 -1.65
C ALA A 600 -16.34 20.25 -0.15
N ILE A 601 -16.06 19.08 0.42
CA ILE A 601 -16.41 18.70 1.79
C ILE A 601 -15.16 18.31 2.58
N ALA A 602 -15.00 18.89 3.77
CA ALA A 602 -13.93 18.56 4.70
C ALA A 602 -14.40 18.78 6.15
N ARG A 603 -13.88 17.96 7.08
CA ARG A 603 -14.31 17.97 8.51
C ARG A 603 -15.84 17.88 8.68
N GLY A 604 -16.49 17.06 7.85
CA GLY A 604 -17.95 16.84 7.88
C GLY A 604 -18.80 18.05 7.47
N ARG A 605 -18.23 19.04 6.75
CA ARG A 605 -18.95 20.25 6.32
C ARG A 605 -18.69 20.60 4.87
N ILE A 606 -19.67 21.21 4.21
CA ILE A 606 -19.56 21.75 2.86
C ILE A 606 -18.80 23.08 2.93
N TRP A 607 -17.65 23.17 2.27
CA TRP A 607 -16.85 24.40 2.21
C TRP A 607 -17.13 25.23 0.96
N VAL A 608 -17.36 24.55 -0.16
CA VAL A 608 -17.61 25.19 -1.45
C VAL A 608 -18.71 24.43 -2.18
N ILE A 609 -19.62 25.17 -2.80
CA ILE A 609 -20.53 24.66 -3.83
C ILE A 609 -20.16 25.43 -5.10
N ALA A 610 -19.66 24.72 -6.11
CA ALA A 610 -19.19 25.29 -7.36
C ALA A 610 -20.11 24.87 -8.51
N GLU A 611 -20.86 25.84 -9.03
CA GLU A 611 -21.81 25.61 -10.12
C GLU A 611 -21.15 25.12 -11.40
N GLU A 612 -19.96 25.59 -11.76
CA GLU A 612 -19.27 25.20 -13.01
C GLU A 612 -18.20 24.11 -12.79
N GLY A 613 -18.29 23.43 -11.65
CA GLY A 613 -17.25 22.55 -11.15
C GLY A 613 -15.88 23.22 -11.04
N GLY A 614 -14.80 22.45 -11.24
CA GLY A 614 -13.44 23.02 -11.25
C GLY A 614 -12.92 23.38 -9.86
N VAL A 615 -13.47 22.77 -8.82
CA VAL A 615 -13.13 23.07 -7.43
C VAL A 615 -11.81 22.41 -7.02
N VAL A 616 -11.04 23.08 -6.17
CA VAL A 616 -9.86 22.49 -5.52
C VAL A 616 -10.34 21.39 -4.59
N ILE A 617 -9.75 20.21 -4.72
CA ILE A 617 -10.14 19.05 -3.91
C ILE A 617 -9.57 19.23 -2.49
N PRO A 618 -10.39 19.15 -1.43
CA PRO A 618 -9.89 19.18 -0.07
C PRO A 618 -8.87 18.07 0.18
N LEU A 619 -7.69 18.42 0.68
CA LEU A 619 -6.57 17.51 0.88
C LEU A 619 -6.84 16.36 1.87
N THR A 620 -7.64 16.62 2.91
CA THR A 620 -8.06 15.64 3.93
C THR A 620 -9.55 15.29 3.83
N GLY A 621 -10.20 15.73 2.75
CA GLY A 621 -11.64 15.58 2.51
C GLY A 621 -11.92 15.00 1.13
N PHE A 622 -13.04 15.42 0.53
CA PHE A 622 -13.50 14.90 -0.76
C PHE A 622 -14.39 15.92 -1.49
N VAL A 623 -14.70 15.65 -2.76
CA VAL A 623 -15.68 16.40 -3.55
C VAL A 623 -16.78 15.45 -4.01
N LEU A 624 -18.05 15.85 -3.86
CA LEU A 624 -19.18 15.22 -4.55
C LEU A 624 -19.52 16.06 -5.79
N SER A 625 -19.34 15.48 -6.96
CA SER A 625 -19.72 16.07 -8.26
C SER A 625 -21.07 15.51 -8.66
N ILE A 626 -22.09 16.36 -8.66
CA ILE A 626 -23.49 16.00 -8.88
C ILE A 626 -23.91 16.47 -10.29
N PRO A 627 -24.51 15.61 -11.12
CA PRO A 627 -25.04 16.02 -12.42
C PRO A 627 -26.08 17.14 -12.28
N ARG A 628 -25.99 18.17 -13.13
CA ARG A 628 -26.87 19.34 -13.04
C ARG A 628 -28.34 18.98 -13.15
N GLU A 629 -28.69 18.00 -13.97
CA GLU A 629 -30.04 17.48 -14.12
C GLU A 629 -30.63 16.85 -12.83
N LYS A 630 -29.77 16.49 -11.86
CA LYS A 630 -30.17 15.99 -10.53
C LYS A 630 -29.96 17.03 -9.42
N ALA A 631 -29.21 18.10 -9.69
CA ALA A 631 -28.74 19.04 -8.68
C ALA A 631 -29.88 19.76 -7.95
N ASP A 632 -30.91 20.25 -8.66
CA ASP A 632 -32.03 20.97 -8.04
C ASP A 632 -32.77 20.12 -7.00
N ALA A 633 -32.92 18.82 -7.25
CA ALA A 633 -33.57 17.90 -6.33
C ALA A 633 -32.67 17.52 -5.16
N ILE A 634 -31.40 17.20 -5.43
CA ILE A 634 -30.45 16.72 -4.41
C ILE A 634 -30.01 17.86 -3.48
N LEU A 635 -29.79 19.05 -4.03
CA LEU A 635 -29.20 20.20 -3.34
C LEU A 635 -30.24 21.21 -2.85
N ALA A 636 -31.55 20.88 -2.91
CA ALA A 636 -32.60 21.75 -2.41
C ALA A 636 -32.34 22.19 -0.96
N GLY A 637 -32.11 23.48 -0.76
CA GLY A 637 -31.85 24.09 0.56
C GLY A 637 -30.44 23.85 1.13
N VAL A 638 -29.57 23.15 0.41
CA VAL A 638 -28.18 22.87 0.82
C VAL A 638 -27.31 24.07 0.52
N LYS A 639 -26.47 24.48 1.48
CA LYS A 639 -25.58 25.65 1.35
C LYS A 639 -24.19 25.36 1.91
N ALA A 640 -23.21 26.16 1.48
CA ALA A 640 -21.89 26.16 2.10
C ALA A 640 -22.00 26.46 3.61
N GLY A 641 -21.24 25.71 4.42
CA GLY A 641 -21.27 25.73 5.88
C GLY A 641 -22.12 24.60 6.50
N ASP A 642 -23.04 24.00 5.74
CA ASP A 642 -23.88 22.91 6.22
C ASP A 642 -23.06 21.69 6.63
N GLU A 643 -23.52 21.02 7.69
CA GLU A 643 -22.99 19.72 8.10
C GLU A 643 -23.51 18.61 7.20
N VAL A 644 -22.67 17.60 6.97
CA VAL A 644 -23.03 16.36 6.30
C VAL A 644 -22.74 15.18 7.20
N LYS A 645 -23.53 14.12 7.09
CA LYS A 645 -23.25 12.84 7.74
C LYS A 645 -22.65 11.89 6.72
N VAL A 646 -21.50 11.31 7.02
CA VAL A 646 -20.82 10.37 6.13
C VAL A 646 -21.08 8.94 6.60
N GLY A 647 -21.66 8.12 5.73
CA GLY A 647 -21.79 6.68 5.94
C GLY A 647 -20.48 5.96 5.61
N ASN A 648 -20.21 4.84 6.28
CA ASN A 648 -19.04 4.01 6.04
C ASN A 648 -19.35 2.52 6.19
N ASN A 649 -18.42 1.66 5.76
CA ASN A 649 -18.57 0.21 5.76
C ASN A 649 -18.22 -0.48 7.10
N PHE A 650 -18.03 0.25 8.21
CA PHE A 650 -17.78 -0.40 9.50
C PHE A 650 -19.06 -1.13 9.97
N PRO A 651 -19.01 -2.45 10.24
CA PRO A 651 -20.24 -3.22 10.49
C PRO A 651 -20.98 -2.74 11.74
N ALA A 652 -22.24 -2.31 11.57
CA ALA A 652 -23.08 -1.88 12.69
C ALA A 652 -23.29 -2.98 13.75
N SER A 653 -23.25 -4.25 13.33
CA SER A 653 -23.35 -5.42 14.21
C SER A 653 -22.16 -5.58 15.16
N TRP A 654 -21.03 -4.93 14.90
CA TRP A 654 -19.85 -4.96 15.78
C TRP A 654 -19.97 -3.97 16.95
N GLY A 655 -20.95 -3.07 16.89
CA GLY A 655 -21.28 -2.11 17.93
C GLY A 655 -20.98 -0.67 17.54
N GLU A 656 -21.44 0.26 18.38
CA GLU A 656 -21.24 1.69 18.15
C GLU A 656 -19.78 2.09 18.37
N VAL A 657 -19.22 2.86 17.43
CA VAL A 657 -17.83 3.32 17.47
C VAL A 657 -17.67 4.38 18.57
N ALA A 658 -16.72 4.17 19.49
CA ALA A 658 -16.35 5.15 20.51
C ALA A 658 -15.05 5.87 20.14
N GLN A 659 -14.06 5.14 19.64
CA GLN A 659 -12.78 5.68 19.18
C GLN A 659 -12.44 5.03 17.84
N ALA A 660 -11.87 5.79 16.91
CA ALA A 660 -11.30 5.24 15.70
C ALA A 660 -10.13 6.11 15.24
N MET A 661 -9.06 5.47 14.77
CA MET A 661 -7.94 6.18 14.17
C MET A 661 -7.38 5.38 13.00
N ALA A 662 -7.68 5.87 11.80
CA ALA A 662 -7.07 5.41 10.56
C ALA A 662 -5.60 5.78 10.49
N CYS A 663 -4.79 4.91 9.92
CA CYS A 663 -3.41 5.23 9.56
C CYS A 663 -2.92 4.35 8.42
N GLY A 664 -2.42 3.16 8.72
CA GLY A 664 -2.01 2.16 7.75
C GLY A 664 -0.54 2.26 7.29
N PRO A 665 -0.09 1.31 6.45
CA PRO A 665 -0.90 0.26 5.84
C PRO A 665 -1.37 -0.80 6.86
N HIS A 666 -2.40 -1.56 6.49
CA HIS A 666 -2.67 -2.86 7.09
C HIS A 666 -1.43 -3.75 6.90
N LEU A 667 -1.14 -4.60 7.86
CA LEU A 667 0.03 -5.47 7.87
C LEU A 667 -0.41 -6.92 7.85
N VAL A 668 -1.35 -7.25 8.75
CA VAL A 668 -1.85 -8.60 8.94
C VAL A 668 -3.36 -8.57 9.10
N ARG A 669 -4.06 -9.49 8.45
CA ARG A 669 -5.50 -9.72 8.57
C ARG A 669 -5.76 -11.23 8.69
N GLY A 670 -6.50 -11.65 9.71
CA GLY A 670 -6.78 -13.07 9.95
C GLY A 670 -5.54 -13.95 10.04
N GLY A 671 -4.44 -13.43 10.60
CA GLY A 671 -3.16 -14.14 10.69
C GLY A 671 -2.35 -14.22 9.39
N GLN A 672 -2.77 -13.51 8.33
CA GLN A 672 -2.06 -13.50 7.04
C GLN A 672 -1.63 -12.10 6.62
N LEU A 673 -0.61 -12.04 5.76
CA LEU A 673 -0.10 -10.79 5.20
C LEU A 673 -1.19 -10.06 4.40
N ASP A 674 -1.47 -8.80 4.73
CA ASP A 674 -2.41 -7.94 4.02
C ASP A 674 -1.78 -6.55 3.81
N LEU A 675 -1.00 -6.40 2.73
CA LEU A 675 -0.27 -5.17 2.40
C LEU A 675 -0.64 -4.68 1.00
N SER A 676 -1.51 -3.67 0.92
CA SER A 676 -1.93 -3.08 -0.36
C SER A 676 -2.00 -1.56 -0.29
N PHE A 677 -0.93 -0.90 -0.75
CA PHE A 677 -0.88 0.57 -0.77
C PHE A 677 -1.91 1.20 -1.70
N GLU A 678 -2.23 0.54 -2.80
CA GLU A 678 -3.23 0.99 -3.77
C GLU A 678 -4.65 0.87 -3.21
N GLU A 679 -5.01 -0.29 -2.66
CA GLU A 679 -6.32 -0.50 -2.06
C GLU A 679 -6.56 0.47 -0.90
N GLU A 680 -5.52 0.73 -0.10
CA GLU A 680 -5.62 1.61 1.05
C GLU A 680 -5.59 3.10 0.71
N ASP A 681 -5.65 3.48 -0.58
CA ASP A 681 -5.60 4.86 -1.02
C ASP A 681 -4.34 5.58 -0.47
N PHE A 682 -3.18 4.91 -0.46
CA PHE A 682 -1.91 5.64 -0.30
C PHE A 682 -1.72 6.54 -1.50
N GLY A 683 -1.96 6.07 -2.71
CA GLY A 683 -1.60 6.82 -3.91
C GLY A 683 -0.10 6.75 -4.16
N LYS A 684 0.39 7.50 -5.15
CA LYS A 684 1.79 7.51 -5.57
C LYS A 684 2.35 8.92 -5.40
N GLN A 685 3.59 9.05 -4.91
CA GLN A 685 4.28 10.34 -4.97
C GLN A 685 4.67 10.60 -6.41
N ASP A 686 3.82 11.29 -7.16
CA ASP A 686 4.14 11.89 -8.46
C ASP A 686 3.98 13.41 -8.42
N SER A 687 4.31 14.09 -9.51
CA SER A 687 4.32 15.55 -9.60
C SER A 687 2.93 16.20 -9.54
N THR A 688 1.85 15.42 -9.41
CA THR A 688 0.47 15.91 -9.52
C THR A 688 -0.35 15.83 -8.23
N VAL A 689 0.15 15.15 -7.19
CA VAL A 689 -0.55 14.93 -5.91
C VAL A 689 0.38 15.19 -4.72
N ILE A 690 -0.10 15.92 -3.70
CA ILE A 690 0.59 15.98 -2.40
C ILE A 690 0.46 14.60 -1.76
N SER A 691 1.51 13.81 -1.91
CA SER A 691 1.68 12.60 -1.13
C SER A 691 1.81 13.01 0.34
N PHE A 692 0.80 12.72 1.16
CA PHE A 692 0.88 12.90 2.63
C PHE A 692 1.79 11.90 3.34
N PHE A 693 2.79 11.42 2.61
CA PHE A 693 3.62 10.31 3.00
C PHE A 693 4.90 10.27 2.19
N LEU A 694 5.96 9.77 2.85
CA LEU A 694 7.23 9.39 2.21
C LEU A 694 7.04 8.09 1.42
N PRO A 695 7.87 7.81 0.39
CA PRO A 695 7.67 6.66 -0.49
C PRO A 695 7.56 5.37 0.31
N ARG A 696 6.39 4.73 0.20
CA ARG A 696 6.02 3.51 0.92
C ARG A 696 5.99 2.38 -0.06
N THR A 697 7.02 1.57 0.00
CA THR A 697 7.03 0.31 -0.71
C THR A 697 7.14 -0.79 0.34
N VAL A 698 6.72 -2.00 -0.01
CA VAL A 698 6.80 -3.15 0.89
C VAL A 698 8.28 -3.44 1.20
N GLU A 699 9.13 -3.34 0.19
CA GLU A 699 10.50 -3.86 0.19
C GLU A 699 11.56 -2.78 0.39
N THR A 700 11.19 -1.50 0.26
CA THR A 700 12.13 -0.38 0.31
C THR A 700 11.74 0.62 1.40
N TYR A 701 12.72 1.38 1.88
CA TYR A 701 12.60 2.39 2.93
C TYR A 701 12.52 1.85 4.36
N GLU A 702 13.68 1.78 5.01
CA GLU A 702 13.80 1.49 6.43
C GLU A 702 13.53 2.76 7.26
N ALA A 703 12.67 2.66 8.25
CA ALA A 703 12.41 3.75 9.17
C ALA A 703 12.10 3.22 10.58
N ALA A 704 12.10 4.13 11.57
CA ALA A 704 11.42 3.84 12.82
C ALA A 704 9.93 3.59 12.52
N ARG A 705 9.34 2.61 13.19
CA ARG A 705 7.95 2.19 12.96
C ARG A 705 7.17 2.18 14.26
N SER A 706 5.89 2.47 14.15
CA SER A 706 4.90 2.27 15.21
C SER A 706 3.78 1.41 14.64
N PHE A 707 3.19 0.53 15.45
CA PHE A 707 2.11 -0.35 15.01
C PHE A 707 1.24 -0.77 16.20
N MET A 708 0.03 -1.22 15.90
CA MET A 708 -0.83 -1.91 16.84
C MET A 708 -1.26 -3.23 16.24
N MET A 709 -1.38 -4.26 17.07
CA MET A 709 -1.86 -5.56 16.65
C MET A 709 -2.74 -6.21 17.72
N LEU A 710 -3.64 -7.06 17.26
CA LEU A 710 -4.42 -7.98 18.06
C LEU A 710 -3.81 -9.37 17.95
N ARG A 711 -3.68 -10.06 19.08
CA ARG A 711 -3.26 -11.46 19.16
C ARG A 711 -3.95 -12.12 20.33
N ASP A 712 -4.70 -13.19 20.10
CA ASP A 712 -5.37 -13.96 21.16
C ASP A 712 -6.18 -13.05 22.10
N ASP A 713 -7.02 -12.17 21.54
CA ASP A 713 -7.79 -11.12 22.25
C ASP A 713 -6.96 -10.06 23.01
N LYS A 714 -5.63 -10.11 22.93
CA LYS A 714 -4.75 -9.10 23.53
C LYS A 714 -4.46 -7.97 22.55
N LEU A 715 -4.35 -6.76 23.08
CA LEU A 715 -3.81 -5.63 22.35
C LEU A 715 -2.31 -5.53 22.60
N ILE A 716 -1.55 -5.43 21.52
CA ILE A 716 -0.13 -5.12 21.55
C ILE A 716 0.10 -3.82 20.79
N VAL A 717 0.74 -2.86 21.44
CA VAL A 717 1.24 -1.65 20.78
C VAL A 717 2.75 -1.70 20.77
N GLY A 718 3.33 -1.44 19.59
CA GLY A 718 4.73 -1.72 19.34
C GLY A 718 5.43 -0.60 18.60
N THR A 719 6.73 -0.50 18.85
CA THR A 719 7.63 0.39 18.12
C THR A 719 8.90 -0.34 17.72
N VAL A 720 9.40 -0.03 16.54
CA VAL A 720 10.73 -0.39 16.08
C VAL A 720 11.54 0.89 16.05
N SER A 721 12.56 0.97 16.91
CA SER A 721 13.49 2.11 16.89
C SER A 721 14.20 2.16 15.54
N GLY A 722 14.62 3.33 15.11
CA GLY A 722 15.32 3.49 13.83
C GLY A 722 16.28 4.65 13.88
N THR A 723 16.65 5.16 12.72
CA THR A 723 17.49 6.36 12.62
C THR A 723 16.86 7.42 11.73
N ALA A 724 17.14 8.68 12.04
CA ALA A 724 16.79 9.78 11.16
C ALA A 724 17.71 9.75 9.92
N MET A 725 17.10 9.90 8.74
CA MET A 725 17.79 10.00 7.45
C MET A 725 18.81 11.15 7.43
N GLY A 726 20.02 10.91 6.95
CA GLY A 726 21.07 11.94 6.83
C GLY A 726 21.95 12.11 8.06
N TYR A 727 21.89 11.19 9.03
CA TYR A 727 22.55 11.31 10.34
C TYR A 727 23.54 10.17 10.67
N GLY A 728 23.90 9.35 9.68
CA GLY A 728 24.92 8.30 9.82
C GLY A 728 24.34 6.91 10.08
N ALA A 729 25.22 5.91 9.98
CA ALA A 729 24.82 4.51 10.07
C ALA A 729 24.09 4.23 11.39
N PRO A 730 23.06 3.38 11.38
CA PRO A 730 22.35 3.00 12.58
C PRO A 730 23.29 2.27 13.54
N LYS A 731 23.54 2.87 14.70
CA LYS A 731 24.35 2.26 15.77
C LYS A 731 23.53 1.37 16.69
N GLU A 732 22.26 1.72 16.91
CA GLU A 732 21.39 1.04 17.89
C GLU A 732 20.23 0.30 17.21
N SER A 733 19.63 0.86 16.16
CA SER A 733 18.59 0.18 15.37
C SER A 733 18.47 0.77 13.96
N GLY A 734 18.41 -0.09 12.95
CA GLY A 734 18.25 0.26 11.54
C GLY A 734 16.83 0.65 11.15
N GLY A 735 15.84 0.25 11.96
CA GLY A 735 14.42 0.36 11.58
C GLY A 735 14.01 -0.73 10.58
N MET A 736 12.76 -0.66 10.14
CA MET A 736 12.15 -1.66 9.26
C MET A 736 11.44 -1.06 8.05
N THR A 737 11.40 -1.79 6.94
CA THR A 737 10.44 -1.59 5.85
C THR A 737 9.04 -2.02 6.30
N PHE A 738 8.00 -1.77 5.50
CA PHE A 738 6.67 -2.27 5.83
C PHE A 738 6.55 -3.79 5.68
N GLY A 739 7.26 -4.39 4.72
CA GLY A 739 7.34 -5.85 4.58
C GLY A 739 8.01 -6.50 5.78
N GLU A 740 9.12 -5.93 6.27
CA GLU A 740 9.79 -6.41 7.48
C GLU A 740 8.91 -6.25 8.73
N LEU A 741 8.18 -5.15 8.84
CA LEU A 741 7.24 -4.92 9.95
C LEU A 741 6.07 -5.89 9.94
N ALA A 742 5.52 -6.20 8.75
CA ALA A 742 4.44 -7.16 8.61
C ALA A 742 4.89 -8.59 8.91
N GLN A 743 6.09 -8.97 8.47
CA GLN A 743 6.68 -10.25 8.84
C GLN A 743 6.92 -10.34 10.36
N LEU A 744 7.44 -9.28 10.98
CA LEU A 744 7.54 -9.22 12.45
C LEU A 744 6.18 -9.42 13.13
N ALA A 745 5.11 -8.80 12.61
CA ALA A 745 3.77 -8.99 13.17
C ALA A 745 3.29 -10.44 13.05
N LEU A 746 3.53 -11.10 11.90
CA LEU A 746 3.25 -12.53 11.71
C LEU A 746 4.07 -13.41 12.67
N ASP A 747 5.37 -13.16 12.81
CA ASP A 747 6.25 -13.93 13.72
C ASP A 747 5.85 -13.76 15.19
N LEU A 748 5.30 -12.61 15.55
CA LEU A 748 4.73 -12.36 16.87
C LEU A 748 3.33 -12.94 17.07
N GLY A 749 2.75 -13.54 16.02
CA GLY A 749 1.46 -14.23 16.00
C GLY A 749 0.25 -13.30 15.84
N ALA A 750 0.38 -12.14 15.19
CA ALA A 750 -0.74 -11.21 15.05
C ALA A 750 -1.93 -11.85 14.30
N ASP A 751 -3.14 -11.71 14.84
CA ASP A 751 -4.40 -11.97 14.12
C ASP A 751 -4.70 -10.80 13.17
N HIS A 752 -4.55 -9.58 13.68
CA HIS A 752 -4.70 -8.34 12.94
C HIS A 752 -3.60 -7.36 13.32
N ALA A 753 -3.02 -6.65 12.36
CA ALA A 753 -2.01 -5.64 12.64
C ALA A 753 -2.05 -4.52 11.61
N TYR A 754 -1.86 -3.28 12.05
CA TYR A 754 -1.70 -2.14 11.15
C TYR A 754 -0.61 -1.19 11.64
N ALA A 755 0.00 -0.46 10.70
CA ALA A 755 1.02 0.52 11.00
C ALA A 755 0.42 1.89 11.37
N LEU A 756 1.14 2.60 12.24
CA LEU A 756 0.91 3.98 12.64
C LEU A 756 1.93 4.91 11.96
N ASP A 757 1.86 6.22 12.23
CA ASP A 757 2.87 7.14 11.74
C ASP A 757 4.25 6.77 12.30
N GLY A 758 5.26 6.78 11.42
CA GLY A 758 6.60 6.28 11.71
C GLY A 758 7.63 7.40 11.77
N GLY A 759 8.89 7.04 11.51
CA GLY A 759 10.00 7.97 11.43
C GLY A 759 10.15 8.81 12.70
N GLY A 760 10.08 10.14 12.54
CA GLY A 760 10.17 11.09 13.65
C GLY A 760 9.02 11.00 14.65
N SER A 761 7.84 10.60 14.20
CA SER A 761 6.63 10.58 15.02
C SER A 761 6.57 9.35 15.94
N SER A 762 7.40 8.34 15.70
CA SER A 762 7.38 7.08 16.46
C SER A 762 7.78 7.30 17.93
N SER A 763 6.81 7.14 18.83
CA SER A 763 7.01 7.22 20.28
C SER A 763 6.09 6.24 20.99
N LEU A 764 6.66 5.41 21.87
CA LEU A 764 5.96 4.54 22.80
C LEU A 764 6.35 4.93 24.21
N VAL A 765 5.35 5.24 25.03
CA VAL A 765 5.54 5.78 26.38
C VAL A 765 4.79 4.91 27.38
N ALA A 766 5.40 4.60 28.51
CA ALA A 766 4.73 3.92 29.62
C ALA A 766 5.24 4.40 30.99
N ARG A 767 4.43 4.16 32.02
CA ARG A 767 4.85 4.26 33.42
C ARG A 767 5.62 2.99 33.82
N VAL A 768 6.90 3.14 34.10
CA VAL A 768 7.77 2.04 34.56
C VAL A 768 8.30 2.39 35.95
N GLY A 769 7.86 1.62 36.95
CA GLY A 769 8.17 1.93 38.36
C GLY A 769 7.60 3.28 38.80
N GLY A 770 6.38 3.60 38.35
CA GLY A 770 5.67 4.85 38.65
C GLY A 770 6.10 6.08 37.86
N ARG A 771 7.20 6.01 37.08
CA ARG A 771 7.73 7.14 36.31
C ARG A 771 7.42 6.99 34.82
N VAL A 772 6.97 8.07 34.18
CA VAL A 772 6.79 8.10 32.73
C VAL A 772 8.14 7.98 32.02
N ARG A 773 8.22 7.06 31.05
CA ARG A 773 9.39 6.81 30.23
C ARG A 773 8.99 6.63 28.78
N VAL A 774 9.74 7.26 27.87
CA VAL A 774 9.79 6.87 26.47
C VAL A 774 10.57 5.57 26.40
N LEU A 775 9.97 4.52 25.83
CA LEU A 775 10.53 3.18 25.79
C LEU A 775 11.47 3.02 24.60
N ASN A 776 11.03 3.40 23.40
CA ASN A 776 11.84 3.37 22.18
C ASN A 776 12.88 4.49 22.16
N ILE A 777 13.73 4.48 21.14
CA ILE A 777 14.68 5.56 20.87
C ILE A 777 14.05 6.54 19.85
N PRO A 778 13.70 7.77 20.25
CA PRO A 778 13.20 8.76 19.32
C PRO A 778 14.25 9.12 18.27
N THR A 779 13.82 9.24 17.02
CA THR A 779 14.75 9.61 15.94
C THR A 779 15.03 11.11 15.90
N GLY A 780 14.19 11.94 16.54
CA GLY A 780 14.16 13.39 16.38
C GLY A 780 13.22 13.82 15.25
N GLY A 781 13.34 15.07 14.79
CA GLY A 781 12.45 15.57 13.74
C GLY A 781 12.91 16.88 13.10
N ALA A 782 12.01 17.50 12.33
CA ALA A 782 12.23 18.86 11.83
C ALA A 782 12.20 19.91 12.95
N ASP A 783 11.54 19.57 14.04
CA ASP A 783 11.15 20.37 15.20
C ASP A 783 12.08 20.19 16.41
N VAL A 784 12.74 19.04 16.53
CA VAL A 784 13.60 18.67 17.67
C VAL A 784 14.89 17.99 17.23
N ARG A 785 15.90 17.97 18.11
CA ARG A 785 17.21 17.35 17.83
C ARG A 785 17.11 15.82 17.82
N LYS A 786 18.14 15.14 17.29
CA LYS A 786 18.26 13.68 17.33
C LYS A 786 18.17 13.16 18.77
N GLY A 787 17.42 12.08 18.98
CA GLY A 787 17.22 11.47 20.29
C GLY A 787 16.13 12.14 21.13
N GLU A 788 15.61 13.30 20.69
CA GLU A 788 14.49 13.96 21.35
C GLU A 788 13.15 13.47 20.78
N GLU A 789 12.16 13.33 21.66
CA GLU A 789 10.78 13.01 21.29
C GLU A 789 10.17 14.14 20.45
N ARG A 790 9.60 13.79 19.29
CA ARG A 790 8.99 14.73 18.35
C ARG A 790 7.66 15.26 18.86
N PHE A 791 7.28 16.45 18.40
CA PHE A 791 5.93 16.96 18.51
C PHE A 791 5.00 16.26 17.51
N ILE A 792 3.93 15.66 18.04
CA ILE A 792 2.90 14.92 17.30
C ILE A 792 1.53 15.57 17.49
N ASN A 793 0.57 15.25 16.61
CA ASN A 793 -0.81 15.72 16.76
C ASN A 793 -1.72 14.66 17.41
N THR A 794 -1.74 13.45 16.86
CA THR A 794 -2.66 12.38 17.27
C THR A 794 -1.91 11.28 18.01
N TYR A 795 -2.60 10.64 18.94
CA TYR A 795 -2.04 9.57 19.78
C TYR A 795 -3.14 8.75 20.45
N TRP A 796 -2.77 7.55 20.84
CA TRP A 796 -3.57 6.66 21.68
C TRP A 796 -3.07 6.72 23.13
N LEU A 797 -4.00 6.81 24.07
CA LEU A 797 -3.73 6.72 25.51
C LEU A 797 -4.41 5.50 26.11
N PHE A 798 -3.71 4.87 27.05
CA PHE A 798 -4.17 3.68 27.76
C PHE A 798 -4.25 4.00 29.25
N PHE A 799 -5.46 3.96 29.80
CA PHE A 799 -5.71 4.18 31.23
C PHE A 799 -6.08 2.86 31.89
N ILE A 800 -5.57 2.60 33.09
CA ILE A 800 -5.99 1.43 33.88
C ILE A 800 -7.47 1.60 34.26
N LYS A 801 -8.30 0.59 33.99
CA LYS A 801 -9.67 0.57 34.54
C LYS A 801 -9.63 0.22 36.03
N PRO A 802 -10.41 0.88 36.89
CA PRO A 802 -10.56 0.47 38.28
C PRO A 802 -11.04 -0.99 38.33
N GLN A 803 -10.43 -1.82 39.18
CA GLN A 803 -10.94 -3.18 39.42
C GLN A 803 -12.26 -3.08 40.20
N GLY A 804 -13.37 -3.51 39.58
CA GLY A 804 -14.68 -3.64 40.22
C GLY A 804 -15.55 -2.37 40.20
N ILE A 805 -16.21 -2.12 39.07
CA ILE A 805 -17.55 -1.49 38.98
C ILE A 805 -18.33 -2.23 37.90
#